data_AF-A0A0C2YI36-F1
#
_entry.id   AF-A0A0C2YI36-F1
#
_cell.length_a   1.000
_cell.length_b   1.000
_cell.length_c   1.000
_cell.angle_alpha   90.00
_cell.angle_beta   90.00
_cell.angle_gamma   90.00
#
_symmetry.space_group_name_H-M   'P 1'
#
loop_
_entity.id
_entity.type
_entity.pdbx_description
1 polymer ?
#
loop_
_entity_poly.entity_id
_entity_poly.type
_entity_poly.pdbx_seq_one_letter_code
_entity_poly.pdbx_strand_id
1 'polypeptide(L)'
;MSMVNGASVDYSYSPSGSTIELIDFASAPQSSRPSLRISSAGSGLSWHPKLTLYRLLVILSTVGLAAAKTATSYLNLTSASITLEWILGVAVFLFFHLLGAYEETNNPYFSWLFNFDCMDACLRKLVGVNRPHYISDEIDTRLRVGTPPLLTGYRIIVTLVVATIGMSKSALLYGHKPTEATAVECAFGVGVVTILYYVGLYEASSLKVYPKLFHVDYASALYYITETSFSCITETAVVFLYLLGVLIYGGVSYGFYLFLARAFSPEVAEKMEGTETMAMLVMSILIGVTSCTMVLGGAIGVLGVLYHLGRRYRASTLAGFIARLHTFFSFKIIMPGLLHLAVEVIQLIGDHSLRLVCSWLNLCVEPIVLSCVTLDFFAQAPATTIHQLETLASRKSGASKYTCTLKIASLFPRRDSKLLKECVRFLKWEPNGNTAEACVRTHLSAAISSLENVGSLVWIMFEHDPFWARQSVSDAITSLRFLRNLRLLLPGPVFRVPLNGLHLNRLIHLEMIFVAGICSDYDSSIVSEVAGAIAQSPSLAHLEVFYQDDYPPLVENFLAKRSPQMPLNFSHVAISDMQYNLRVKPQLHALRSLELINTAPFPPLEYLMQSRTLMTNFYRSLIDERILLERIVVDDVFPTFLDYLDSYSGVLTELSILYLYKPVAWQELDDLAARFYASILPKHIGSLEILNISPFFTCEWCFHPREHFLFSRATQLRFLNVSFAFTHSHTLDDSVSSIMRLPQTLHFLTSIKITAARRQEWRNLHWNPRCDDDYPAFTGQIDEFGDAIKNSINNFASTHDKEVFPQLRPIVEVEAGLPRWWRRTWGSRALLRTEVIKGSISDPGSEVTKSIIERGLYLQ
;
A
#
# COMPACT_ATOMS: atom_id res chain seq x y z
N MET A 1 -59.83 29.34 24.98
CA MET A 1 -60.90 30.08 24.29
C MET A 1 -61.28 29.26 23.05
N SER A 2 -62.46 28.60 23.08
CA SER A 2 -63.15 27.81 22.03
C SER A 2 -62.31 26.79 21.21
N MET A 3 -62.04 25.57 21.69
CA MET A 3 -62.85 24.32 21.62
C MET A 3 -63.37 23.89 20.24
N VAL A 4 -62.71 22.89 19.62
CA VAL A 4 -63.29 21.87 18.73
C VAL A 4 -62.61 20.53 19.05
N ASN A 5 -63.43 19.54 19.42
CA ASN A 5 -63.06 18.18 19.81
C ASN A 5 -62.87 17.26 18.59
N GLY A 6 -61.86 16.39 18.63
CA GLY A 6 -61.68 15.27 17.70
C GLY A 6 -61.11 14.06 18.45
N ALA A 7 -61.88 12.98 18.48
CA ALA A 7 -61.74 11.83 19.35
C ALA A 7 -60.56 10.89 19.03
N SER A 8 -60.08 10.22 20.08
CA SER A 8 -59.08 9.15 20.10
C SER A 8 -59.67 7.82 19.66
N VAL A 9 -58.97 7.13 18.75
CA VAL A 9 -59.30 5.74 18.34
C VAL A 9 -58.28 4.80 18.98
N ASP A 10 -58.75 4.03 19.95
CA ASP A 10 -58.07 2.88 20.53
C ASP A 10 -58.23 1.66 19.62
N TYR A 11 -57.13 0.96 19.32
CA TYR A 11 -57.17 -0.43 18.84
C TYR A 11 -56.37 -1.30 19.80
N SER A 12 -57.11 -2.01 20.66
CA SER A 12 -56.64 -3.17 21.41
C SER A 12 -57.11 -4.43 20.68
N TYR A 13 -56.17 -5.29 20.28
CA TYR A 13 -56.49 -6.65 19.80
C TYR A 13 -55.41 -7.65 20.23
N SER A 14 -55.86 -8.64 20.99
CA SER A 14 -55.26 -9.95 21.30
C SER A 14 -56.35 -10.76 22.03
N PRO A 15 -56.31 -12.12 22.12
CA PRO A 15 -55.39 -13.11 21.53
C PRO A 15 -56.08 -14.39 20.97
N SER A 16 -55.35 -15.17 20.17
CA SER A 16 -55.53 -16.62 19.94
C SER A 16 -54.42 -17.05 18.98
N GLY A 17 -53.50 -17.98 19.23
CA GLY A 17 -53.60 -19.25 19.95
C GLY A 17 -53.40 -20.37 18.93
N SER A 18 -52.16 -20.78 18.65
CA SER A 18 -51.88 -22.10 18.06
C SER A 18 -50.47 -22.58 18.36
N THR A 19 -50.45 -23.61 19.19
CA THR A 19 -49.37 -24.49 19.61
C THR A 19 -48.77 -25.25 18.43
N ILE A 20 -47.45 -25.19 18.24
CA ILE A 20 -46.65 -26.28 17.66
C ILE A 20 -45.34 -26.34 18.46
N GLU A 21 -45.19 -27.45 19.19
CA GLU A 21 -43.97 -27.90 19.86
C GLU A 21 -42.98 -28.50 18.85
N LEU A 22 -41.78 -28.87 19.35
CA LEU A 22 -40.66 -29.62 18.73
C LEU A 22 -39.62 -28.77 17.96
N ILE A 23 -38.31 -28.81 18.21
CA ILE A 23 -37.44 -29.71 18.98
C ILE A 23 -36.27 -28.88 19.55
N ASP A 24 -35.95 -29.18 20.80
CA ASP A 24 -34.83 -28.69 21.58
C ASP A 24 -33.55 -29.48 21.21
N PHE A 25 -32.54 -28.82 20.63
CA PHE A 25 -31.16 -29.32 20.53
C PHE A 25 -30.18 -28.15 20.67
N ALA A 26 -30.10 -27.57 21.87
CA ALA A 26 -29.01 -26.69 22.24
C ALA A 26 -28.63 -26.88 23.71
N SER A 27 -28.00 -28.01 24.02
CA SER A 27 -27.18 -28.16 25.23
C SER A 27 -25.78 -28.64 24.85
N ALA A 28 -25.01 -27.77 24.20
CA ALA A 28 -23.56 -27.87 24.21
C ALA A 28 -23.08 -27.29 25.55
N PRO A 29 -22.18 -27.97 26.29
CA PRO A 29 -21.74 -27.47 27.59
C PRO A 29 -20.99 -26.16 27.38
N GLN A 30 -21.53 -25.07 27.95
CA GLN A 30 -20.78 -23.85 28.19
C GLN A 30 -19.57 -24.22 29.05
N SER A 31 -18.41 -24.33 28.38
CA SER A 31 -17.10 -24.32 29.01
C SER A 31 -16.98 -22.98 29.74
N SER A 32 -17.21 -23.02 31.05
CA SER A 32 -16.96 -21.94 31.99
C SER A 32 -15.48 -21.55 31.90
N ARG A 33 -15.20 -20.54 31.07
CA ARG A 33 -13.89 -19.89 31.02
C ARG A 33 -13.87 -18.87 32.15
N PRO A 34 -13.04 -19.03 33.20
CA PRO A 34 -12.96 -18.06 34.26
C PRO A 34 -12.37 -16.76 33.69
N SER A 35 -13.13 -15.67 33.69
CA SER A 35 -12.63 -14.33 33.39
C SER A 35 -11.79 -13.84 34.56
N LEU A 36 -10.50 -14.18 34.52
CA LEU A 36 -9.52 -13.65 35.45
C LEU A 36 -9.29 -12.17 35.14
N ARG A 37 -9.75 -11.32 36.07
CA ARG A 37 -9.28 -9.94 36.27
C ARG A 37 -7.77 -9.87 36.12
N ILE A 38 -7.29 -9.20 35.08
CA ILE A 38 -5.90 -8.74 35.01
C ILE A 38 -5.91 -7.28 35.47
N SER A 39 -5.76 -7.12 36.79
CA SER A 39 -5.32 -5.88 37.41
C SER A 39 -3.97 -5.48 36.84
N SER A 40 -3.83 -4.21 36.46
CA SER A 40 -2.64 -3.59 35.87
C SER A 40 -1.50 -3.42 36.87
N ALA A 41 -0.94 -4.52 37.34
CA ALA A 41 0.45 -4.54 37.80
C ALA A 41 1.31 -4.85 36.56
N GLY A 42 2.20 -3.92 36.19
CA GLY A 42 3.03 -3.98 34.98
C GLY A 42 4.06 -5.12 34.99
N SER A 43 3.61 -6.35 34.79
CA SER A 43 4.47 -7.44 34.31
C SER A 43 4.44 -7.41 32.78
N GLY A 44 5.54 -7.01 32.15
CA GLY A 44 5.69 -7.02 30.69
C GLY A 44 5.44 -8.42 30.14
N LEU A 45 4.23 -8.64 29.60
CA LEU A 45 3.89 -9.87 28.91
C LEU A 45 4.83 -10.02 27.71
N SER A 46 5.55 -11.13 27.65
CA SER A 46 6.40 -11.44 26.50
C SER A 46 5.52 -11.70 25.28
N TRP A 47 5.97 -11.21 24.13
CA TRP A 47 5.36 -11.55 22.85
C TRP A 47 6.03 -12.80 22.29
N HIS A 48 5.22 -13.73 21.79
CA HIS A 48 5.71 -14.93 21.12
C HIS A 48 4.92 -15.17 19.83
N PRO A 49 5.58 -15.65 18.77
CA PRO A 49 4.93 -15.90 17.49
C PRO A 49 3.90 -17.02 17.61
N LYS A 50 2.80 -16.95 16.84
CA LYS A 50 1.84 -18.05 16.76
C LYS A 50 2.49 -19.22 16.03
N LEU A 51 2.50 -20.39 16.68
CA LEU A 51 2.87 -21.63 16.00
C LEU A 51 1.60 -22.21 15.38
N THR A 52 1.23 -21.68 14.21
CA THR A 52 0.04 -22.11 13.49
C THR A 52 0.21 -23.55 12.99
N LEU A 53 -0.89 -24.24 12.69
CA LEU A 53 -0.80 -25.61 12.16
C LEU A 53 -0.02 -25.66 10.83
N TYR A 54 -0.21 -24.66 9.96
CA TYR A 54 0.60 -24.47 8.77
C TYR A 54 2.11 -24.41 9.09
N ARG A 55 2.52 -23.52 10.01
CA ARG A 55 3.94 -23.34 10.38
C ARG A 55 4.52 -24.59 11.02
N LEU A 56 3.74 -25.30 11.83
CA LEU A 56 4.13 -26.58 12.39
C LEU A 56 4.34 -27.63 11.30
N LEU A 57 3.45 -27.70 10.30
CA LEU A 57 3.60 -28.62 9.17
C LEU A 57 4.86 -28.31 8.34
N VAL A 58 5.18 -27.03 8.11
CA VAL A 58 6.43 -26.63 7.43
C VAL A 58 7.67 -27.06 8.21
N ILE A 59 7.66 -26.92 9.54
CA ILE A 59 8.77 -27.36 10.39
C ILE A 59 8.87 -28.90 10.36
N LEU A 60 7.76 -29.60 10.59
CA LEU A 60 7.73 -31.06 10.62
C LEU A 60 8.11 -31.68 9.27
N SER A 61 7.70 -31.08 8.16
CA SER A 61 8.10 -31.56 6.84
C SER A 61 9.59 -31.39 6.62
N THR A 62 10.17 -30.26 7.04
CA THR A 62 11.60 -29.99 6.91
C THR A 62 12.43 -30.98 7.72
N VAL A 63 12.03 -31.24 8.97
CA VAL A 63 12.67 -32.23 9.85
C VAL A 63 12.48 -33.65 9.31
N GLY A 64 11.26 -34.01 8.89
CA GLY A 64 10.93 -35.33 8.38
C GLY A 64 11.66 -35.66 7.08
N LEU A 65 11.74 -34.70 6.15
CA LEU A 65 12.50 -34.78 4.91
C LEU A 65 13.96 -35.12 5.17
N ALA A 66 14.57 -34.39 6.08
CA ALA A 66 15.97 -34.57 6.37
C ALA A 66 16.25 -35.85 7.17
N ALA A 67 15.36 -36.25 8.09
CA ALA A 67 15.46 -37.56 8.75
C ALA A 67 15.36 -38.70 7.73
N ALA A 68 14.43 -38.62 6.78
CA ALA A 68 14.28 -39.60 5.70
C ALA A 68 15.51 -39.62 4.76
N LYS A 69 16.05 -38.45 4.42
CA LYS A 69 17.29 -38.31 3.64
C LYS A 69 18.48 -38.93 4.37
N THR A 70 18.61 -38.65 5.65
CA THR A 70 19.65 -39.21 6.52
C THR A 70 19.55 -40.73 6.57
N ALA A 71 18.36 -41.27 6.84
CA ALA A 71 18.12 -42.70 6.94
C ALA A 71 18.42 -43.43 5.61
N THR A 72 17.95 -42.88 4.48
CA THR A 72 18.21 -43.48 3.16
C THR A 72 19.68 -43.39 2.75
N SER A 73 20.37 -42.31 3.12
CA SER A 73 21.82 -42.17 2.95
C SER A 73 22.59 -43.23 3.76
N TYR A 74 22.21 -43.45 5.03
CA TYR A 74 22.83 -44.48 5.88
C TYR A 74 22.60 -45.90 5.36
N LEU A 75 21.48 -46.16 4.71
CA LEU A 75 21.18 -47.44 4.07
C LEU A 75 21.86 -47.61 2.70
N ASN A 76 22.73 -46.68 2.28
CA ASN A 76 23.38 -46.64 0.97
C ASN A 76 22.40 -46.60 -0.22
N LEU A 77 21.17 -46.10 -0.01
CA LEU A 77 20.15 -45.95 -1.05
C LEU A 77 20.25 -44.55 -1.69
N THR A 78 21.37 -44.27 -2.35
CA THR A 78 21.68 -42.95 -2.91
C THR A 78 20.63 -42.45 -3.90
N SER A 79 20.12 -43.33 -4.77
CA SER A 79 19.04 -42.99 -5.69
C SER A 79 17.75 -42.60 -4.96
N ALA A 80 17.38 -43.32 -3.90
CA ALA A 80 16.17 -42.99 -3.12
C ALA A 80 16.33 -41.67 -2.37
N SER A 81 17.51 -41.38 -1.83
CA SER A 81 17.81 -40.09 -1.19
C SER A 81 17.68 -38.91 -2.18
N ILE A 82 18.20 -39.08 -3.40
CA ILE A 82 18.09 -38.05 -4.47
C ILE A 82 16.62 -37.90 -4.88
N THR A 83 15.90 -39.01 -5.09
CA THR A 83 14.48 -38.97 -5.45
C THR A 83 13.62 -38.31 -4.37
N LEU A 84 13.87 -38.57 -3.09
CA LEU A 84 13.20 -37.90 -1.98
C LEU A 84 13.50 -36.40 -1.95
N GLU A 85 14.75 -36.01 -2.19
CA GLU A 85 15.15 -34.60 -2.26
C GLU A 85 14.40 -33.86 -3.38
N TRP A 86 14.30 -34.44 -4.57
CA TRP A 86 13.61 -33.81 -5.69
C TRP A 86 12.09 -33.84 -5.54
N ILE A 87 11.49 -35.03 -5.37
CA ILE A 87 10.03 -35.16 -5.36
C ILE A 87 9.46 -34.50 -4.10
N LEU A 88 10.00 -34.87 -2.94
CA LEU A 88 9.44 -34.43 -1.67
C LEU A 88 9.92 -33.00 -1.37
N GLY A 89 11.14 -32.61 -1.74
CA GLY A 89 11.58 -31.21 -1.61
C GLY A 89 10.80 -30.25 -2.50
N VAL A 90 10.67 -30.52 -3.80
CA VAL A 90 9.99 -29.60 -4.74
C VAL A 90 8.47 -29.62 -4.54
N ALA A 91 7.84 -30.79 -4.50
CA ALA A 91 6.38 -30.85 -4.42
C ALA A 91 5.85 -30.33 -3.08
N VAL A 92 6.50 -30.67 -1.96
CA VAL A 92 6.07 -30.20 -0.64
C VAL A 92 6.38 -28.72 -0.47
N PHE A 93 7.52 -28.22 -0.98
CA PHE A 93 7.81 -26.79 -0.98
C PHE A 93 6.78 -26.00 -1.80
N LEU A 94 6.47 -26.43 -3.02
CA LEU A 94 5.45 -25.77 -3.85
C LEU A 94 4.08 -25.80 -3.17
N PHE A 95 3.71 -26.93 -2.57
CA PHE A 95 2.46 -27.05 -1.81
C PHE A 95 2.40 -26.07 -0.64
N PHE A 96 3.46 -25.99 0.18
CA PHE A 96 3.50 -25.02 1.28
C PHE A 96 3.62 -23.59 0.82
N HIS A 97 4.26 -23.33 -0.32
CA HIS A 97 4.33 -22.00 -0.92
C HIS A 97 2.93 -21.54 -1.37
N LEU A 98 2.17 -22.40 -2.04
CA LEU A 98 0.78 -22.13 -2.40
C LEU A 98 -0.09 -21.91 -1.16
N LEU A 99 0.06 -22.74 -0.12
CA LEU A 99 -0.62 -22.52 1.17
C LEU A 99 -0.20 -21.20 1.83
N GLY A 100 1.06 -20.80 1.74
CA GLY A 100 1.54 -19.50 2.25
C GLY A 100 0.87 -18.32 1.53
N ALA A 101 0.66 -18.43 0.21
CA ALA A 101 -0.11 -17.43 -0.53
C ALA A 101 -1.59 -17.36 -0.05
N TYR A 102 -2.16 -18.47 0.43
CA TYR A 102 -3.49 -18.46 1.06
C TYR A 102 -3.49 -17.81 2.46
N GLU A 103 -2.41 -17.93 3.24
CA GLU A 103 -2.21 -17.18 4.50
C GLU A 103 -2.33 -15.67 4.24
N GLU A 104 -1.76 -15.20 3.12
CA GLU A 104 -1.82 -13.81 2.67
C GLU A 104 -3.17 -13.36 2.08
N THR A 105 -4.17 -14.25 1.90
CA THR A 105 -5.51 -13.84 1.41
C THR A 105 -6.58 -13.81 2.50
N ASN A 106 -6.31 -14.36 3.69
CA ASN A 106 -7.27 -14.42 4.84
C ASN A 106 -8.55 -15.11 4.41
N ASN A 107 -8.39 -16.19 3.64
CA ASN A 107 -9.51 -16.95 3.14
C ASN A 107 -10.22 -17.64 4.33
N PRO A 108 -11.52 -17.37 4.57
CA PRO A 108 -12.22 -17.90 5.73
C PRO A 108 -12.25 -19.44 5.77
N TYR A 109 -12.19 -20.11 4.61
CA TYR A 109 -12.21 -21.57 4.50
C TYR A 109 -10.97 -22.25 5.11
N PHE A 110 -9.81 -21.59 5.10
CA PHE A 110 -8.55 -22.11 5.66
C PHE A 110 -8.14 -21.43 6.96
N SER A 111 -9.03 -20.62 7.55
CA SER A 111 -8.76 -19.91 8.81
C SER A 111 -8.33 -20.85 9.94
N TRP A 112 -8.84 -22.07 10.00
CA TRP A 112 -8.43 -23.07 10.99
C TRP A 112 -6.96 -23.49 10.87
N LEU A 113 -6.38 -23.46 9.67
CA LEU A 113 -5.00 -23.85 9.40
C LEU A 113 -4.00 -22.74 9.81
N PHE A 114 -4.40 -21.48 9.63
CA PHE A 114 -3.58 -20.30 9.87
C PHE A 114 -3.82 -19.61 11.22
N ASN A 115 -5.01 -19.71 11.81
CA ASN A 115 -5.33 -19.01 13.07
C ASN A 115 -5.20 -19.91 14.30
N PHE A 116 -5.18 -21.24 14.14
CA PHE A 116 -5.10 -22.16 15.27
C PHE A 116 -3.69 -22.24 15.83
N ASP A 117 -3.50 -21.73 17.04
CA ASP A 117 -2.22 -21.75 17.75
C ASP A 117 -1.97 -23.15 18.35
N CYS A 118 -1.09 -23.92 17.72
CA CYS A 118 -0.78 -25.28 18.13
C CYS A 118 -0.11 -25.35 19.51
N MET A 119 0.46 -24.25 20.01
CA MET A 119 1.02 -24.21 21.36
C MET A 119 -0.05 -24.51 22.42
N ASP A 120 -1.29 -24.07 22.21
CA ASP A 120 -2.41 -24.38 23.12
C ASP A 120 -2.72 -25.87 23.20
N ALA A 121 -2.70 -26.54 22.05
CA ALA A 121 -3.03 -27.95 21.94
C ALA A 121 -1.87 -28.86 22.38
N CYS A 122 -0.65 -28.57 21.91
CA CYS A 122 0.53 -29.40 22.13
C CYS A 122 1.01 -29.34 23.58
N LEU A 123 1.18 -28.15 24.18
CA LEU A 123 1.66 -28.04 25.57
C LEU A 123 0.68 -28.66 26.56
N ARG A 124 -0.62 -28.45 26.34
CA ARG A 124 -1.67 -29.01 27.20
C ARG A 124 -1.75 -30.53 27.09
N LYS A 125 -1.67 -31.11 25.89
CA LYS A 125 -1.80 -32.57 25.70
C LYS A 125 -0.51 -33.35 25.97
N LEU A 126 0.65 -32.84 25.54
CA LEU A 126 1.91 -33.60 25.61
C LEU A 126 2.65 -33.42 26.93
N VAL A 127 2.63 -32.21 27.51
CA VAL A 127 3.45 -31.88 28.69
C VAL A 127 2.59 -31.58 29.92
N GLY A 128 1.27 -31.45 29.76
CA GLY A 128 0.34 -31.08 30.85
C GLY A 128 0.55 -29.66 31.38
N VAL A 129 1.36 -28.84 30.72
CA VAL A 129 1.68 -27.47 31.15
C VAL A 129 0.64 -26.52 30.59
N ASN A 130 0.07 -25.68 31.46
CA ASN A 130 -0.86 -24.63 31.04
C ASN A 130 -0.13 -23.61 30.16
N ARG A 131 -0.81 -23.15 29.10
CA ARG A 131 -0.29 -22.16 28.16
C ARG A 131 0.27 -20.96 28.94
N PRO A 132 1.56 -20.60 28.77
CA PRO A 132 2.07 -19.35 29.33
C PRO A 132 1.26 -18.18 28.75
N HIS A 133 1.04 -17.14 29.57
CA HIS A 133 0.29 -15.96 29.13
C HIS A 133 1.21 -15.10 28.26
N TYR A 134 1.01 -15.13 26.94
CA TYR A 134 1.78 -14.34 25.98
C TYR A 134 0.87 -13.67 24.95
N ILE A 135 1.36 -12.57 24.39
CA ILE A 135 0.71 -11.83 23.31
C ILE A 135 1.24 -12.37 21.97
N SER A 136 0.36 -12.56 20.99
CA SER A 136 0.66 -13.26 19.72
C SER A 136 -0.03 -12.60 18.52
N ASP A 137 -0.34 -11.32 18.67
CA ASP A 137 -0.80 -10.44 17.60
C ASP A 137 0.33 -10.20 16.58
N GLU A 138 0.04 -10.47 15.31
CA GLU A 138 1.00 -10.34 14.22
C GLU A 138 0.66 -9.10 13.38
N ILE A 139 1.68 -8.42 12.87
CA ILE A 139 1.51 -7.32 11.92
C ILE A 139 1.01 -7.92 10.61
N ASP A 140 -0.09 -7.37 10.08
CA ASP A 140 -0.58 -7.76 8.76
C ASP A 140 0.46 -7.40 7.69
N THR A 141 1.11 -8.42 7.13
CA THR A 141 2.16 -8.29 6.12
C THR A 141 1.65 -7.69 4.81
N ARG A 142 0.33 -7.76 4.55
CA ARG A 142 -0.30 -7.15 3.35
C ARG A 142 -0.15 -5.64 3.33
N LEU A 143 -0.06 -5.03 4.51
CA LEU A 143 0.16 -3.59 4.62
C LEU A 143 1.57 -3.17 4.17
N ARG A 144 2.46 -4.11 3.80
CA ARG A 144 3.80 -3.80 3.25
C ARG A 144 3.91 -3.97 1.73
N VAL A 145 2.81 -4.28 1.03
CA VAL A 145 2.82 -4.43 -0.43
C VAL A 145 3.06 -3.07 -1.09
N GLY A 146 4.29 -2.83 -1.56
CA GLY A 146 4.67 -1.62 -2.30
C GLY A 146 6.04 -1.06 -1.93
N THR A 147 6.57 -1.40 -0.75
CA THR A 147 7.96 -1.08 -0.43
C THR A 147 8.88 -2.18 -0.95
N PRO A 148 10.01 -1.85 -1.62
CA PRO A 148 10.99 -2.85 -2.00
C PRO A 148 11.43 -3.65 -0.76
N PRO A 149 11.75 -4.95 -0.91
CA PRO A 149 12.14 -5.79 0.22
C PRO A 149 13.33 -5.18 0.96
N LEU A 150 13.13 -4.77 2.21
CA LEU A 150 14.17 -4.19 3.06
C LEU A 150 15.27 -5.22 3.31
N LEU A 151 16.53 -4.78 3.31
CA LEU A 151 17.65 -5.65 3.63
C LEU A 151 17.88 -5.66 5.14
N THR A 152 17.11 -6.49 5.83
CA THR A 152 17.13 -6.58 7.29
C THR A 152 18.32 -7.41 7.79
N GLY A 153 18.72 -7.22 9.05
CA GLY A 153 19.78 -8.00 9.68
C GLY A 153 19.50 -9.51 9.66
N TYR A 154 18.25 -9.91 9.84
CA TYR A 154 17.81 -11.30 9.70
C TYR A 154 18.12 -11.87 8.31
N ARG A 155 17.78 -11.15 7.23
CA ARG A 155 18.02 -11.60 5.85
C ARG A 155 19.51 -11.73 5.55
N ILE A 156 20.33 -10.84 6.12
CA ILE A 156 21.80 -10.96 6.04
C ILE A 156 22.28 -12.23 6.74
N ILE A 157 21.82 -12.52 7.96
CA ILE A 157 22.19 -13.75 8.70
C ILE A 157 21.76 -14.99 7.92
N VAL A 158 20.51 -15.05 7.45
CA VAL A 158 20.01 -16.19 6.67
C VAL A 158 20.86 -16.41 5.42
N THR A 159 21.18 -15.33 4.68
CA THR A 159 22.01 -15.41 3.47
C THR A 159 23.42 -15.93 3.79
N LEU A 160 24.04 -15.42 4.86
CA LEU A 160 25.37 -15.85 5.29
C LEU A 160 25.38 -17.32 5.71
N VAL A 161 24.38 -17.77 6.47
CA VAL A 161 24.26 -19.17 6.92
C VAL A 161 24.05 -20.11 5.73
N VAL A 162 23.17 -19.76 4.80
CA VAL A 162 22.93 -20.57 3.60
C VAL A 162 24.22 -20.65 2.76
N ALA A 163 24.93 -19.54 2.61
CA ALA A 163 26.20 -19.51 1.88
C ALA A 163 27.27 -20.38 2.56
N THR A 164 27.45 -20.28 3.89
CA THR A 164 28.47 -21.06 4.61
C THR A 164 28.18 -22.55 4.58
N ILE A 165 26.93 -22.96 4.87
CA ILE A 165 26.54 -24.38 4.81
C ILE A 165 26.67 -24.93 3.39
N GLY A 166 26.24 -24.16 2.37
CA GLY A 166 26.36 -24.54 0.96
C GLY A 166 27.82 -24.71 0.51
N MET A 167 28.71 -23.80 0.93
CA MET A 167 30.14 -23.90 0.67
C MET A 167 30.78 -25.10 1.40
N SER A 168 30.45 -25.32 2.68
CA SER A 168 30.94 -26.48 3.44
C SER A 168 30.50 -27.81 2.81
N LYS A 169 29.23 -27.92 2.40
CA LYS A 169 28.71 -29.09 1.67
C LYS A 169 29.48 -29.29 0.37
N SER A 170 29.65 -28.22 -0.42
CA SER A 170 30.36 -28.28 -1.69
C SER A 170 31.81 -28.72 -1.51
N ALA A 171 32.51 -28.17 -0.52
CA ALA A 171 33.90 -28.53 -0.21
C ALA A 171 34.04 -30.01 0.17
N LEU A 172 33.12 -30.56 0.97
CA LEU A 172 33.10 -31.97 1.33
C LEU A 172 32.80 -32.87 0.13
N LEU A 173 31.85 -32.47 -0.73
CA LEU A 173 31.56 -33.20 -1.98
C LEU A 173 32.78 -33.23 -2.92
N TYR A 174 33.46 -32.10 -3.10
CA TYR A 174 34.69 -32.04 -3.90
C TYR A 174 35.85 -32.82 -3.26
N GLY A 175 35.87 -32.94 -1.94
CA GLY A 175 36.82 -33.77 -1.20
C GLY A 175 36.52 -35.28 -1.24
N HIS A 176 35.57 -35.72 -2.09
CA HIS A 176 35.09 -37.11 -2.17
C HIS A 176 34.56 -37.67 -0.84
N LYS A 177 33.91 -36.80 -0.04
CA LYS A 177 33.35 -37.10 1.29
C LYS A 177 31.82 -36.90 1.31
N PRO A 178 31.05 -37.70 0.55
CA PRO A 178 29.61 -37.49 0.37
C PRO A 178 28.80 -37.79 1.64
N THR A 179 29.26 -38.71 2.47
CA THR A 179 28.61 -39.06 3.74
C THR A 179 28.73 -37.90 4.73
N GLU A 180 29.92 -37.30 4.86
CA GLU A 180 30.12 -36.12 5.70
C GLU A 180 29.35 -34.90 5.17
N ALA A 181 29.30 -34.71 3.85
CA ALA A 181 28.52 -33.65 3.23
C ALA A 181 27.01 -33.77 3.57
N THR A 182 26.48 -35.00 3.53
CA THR A 182 25.09 -35.29 3.88
C THR A 182 24.84 -35.09 5.37
N ALA A 183 25.78 -35.50 6.22
CA ALA A 183 25.69 -35.28 7.66
C ALA A 183 25.70 -33.79 8.03
N VAL A 184 26.54 -32.97 7.39
CA VAL A 184 26.56 -31.51 7.59
C VAL A 184 25.24 -30.87 7.15
N GLU A 185 24.72 -31.27 5.99
CA GLU A 185 23.43 -30.81 5.50
C GLU A 185 22.28 -31.18 6.45
N CYS A 186 22.28 -32.40 6.98
CA CYS A 186 21.19 -32.87 7.84
C CYS A 186 21.27 -32.30 9.26
N ALA A 187 22.45 -32.29 9.89
CA ALA A 187 22.60 -31.79 11.26
C ALA A 187 22.50 -30.27 11.34
N PHE A 188 23.29 -29.57 10.52
CA PHE A 188 23.34 -28.11 10.55
C PHE A 188 22.24 -27.48 9.71
N GLY A 189 21.95 -28.02 8.52
CA GLY A 189 20.89 -27.48 7.67
C GLY A 189 19.55 -27.53 8.38
N VAL A 190 19.14 -28.67 8.95
CA VAL A 190 17.82 -28.78 9.60
C VAL A 190 17.75 -27.99 10.87
N GLY A 191 18.72 -28.16 11.77
CA GLY A 191 18.72 -27.49 13.06
C GLY A 191 18.76 -25.97 12.89
N VAL A 192 19.69 -25.48 12.07
CA VAL A 192 19.87 -24.03 11.87
C VAL A 192 18.73 -23.44 11.04
N VAL A 193 18.24 -24.09 9.98
CA VAL A 193 17.08 -23.59 9.21
C VAL A 193 15.83 -23.58 10.07
N THR A 194 15.60 -24.59 10.92
CA THR A 194 14.45 -24.61 11.83
C THR A 194 14.53 -23.48 12.86
N ILE A 195 15.71 -23.25 13.44
CA ILE A 195 15.94 -22.14 14.38
C ILE A 195 15.76 -20.80 13.66
N LEU A 196 16.36 -20.61 12.48
CA LEU A 196 16.23 -19.38 11.71
C LEU A 196 14.78 -19.14 11.27
N TYR A 197 14.06 -20.17 10.84
CA TYR A 197 12.64 -20.09 10.52
C TYR A 197 11.84 -19.61 11.74
N TYR A 198 12.07 -20.21 12.90
CA TYR A 198 11.41 -19.82 14.15
C TYR A 198 11.75 -18.38 14.56
N VAL A 199 13.02 -17.97 14.43
CA VAL A 199 13.45 -16.58 14.64
C VAL A 199 12.77 -15.65 13.64
N GLY A 200 12.66 -16.04 12.36
CA GLY A 200 12.00 -15.30 11.30
C GLY A 200 10.52 -15.02 11.58
N LEU A 201 9.83 -15.87 12.34
CA LEU A 201 8.46 -15.60 12.77
C LEU A 201 8.33 -14.34 13.65
N TYR A 202 9.42 -13.88 14.28
CA TYR A 202 9.43 -12.60 15.01
C TYR A 202 9.42 -11.38 14.08
N GLU A 203 9.66 -11.53 12.77
CA GLU A 203 9.53 -10.42 11.79
C GLU A 203 8.09 -9.87 11.75
N ALA A 204 7.11 -10.72 12.06
CA ALA A 204 5.70 -10.37 12.14
C ALA A 204 5.28 -9.78 13.51
N SER A 205 6.21 -9.55 14.44
CA SER A 205 5.88 -9.08 15.79
C SER A 205 5.29 -7.67 15.81
N SER A 206 4.10 -7.51 16.39
CA SER A 206 3.45 -6.19 16.60
C SER A 206 4.26 -5.29 17.56
N LEU A 207 4.94 -5.88 18.54
CA LEU A 207 5.77 -5.18 19.52
C LEU A 207 7.17 -4.85 19.00
N LYS A 208 7.48 -5.13 17.72
CA LYS A 208 8.79 -4.90 17.10
C LYS A 208 9.93 -5.52 17.90
N VAL A 209 9.74 -6.75 18.38
CA VAL A 209 10.75 -7.48 19.16
C VAL A 209 12.01 -7.67 18.30
N TYR A 210 13.17 -7.23 18.80
CA TYR A 210 14.45 -7.15 18.04
C TYR A 210 14.41 -6.23 16.81
N PRO A 211 14.18 -4.92 16.97
CA PRO A 211 14.01 -4.01 15.83
C PRO A 211 15.27 -3.89 14.97
N LYS A 212 16.46 -4.03 15.58
CA LYS A 212 17.73 -4.07 14.85
C LYS A 212 17.80 -5.25 13.88
N LEU A 213 17.20 -6.38 14.22
CA LEU A 213 17.27 -7.58 13.38
C LEU A 213 16.25 -7.54 12.22
N PHE A 214 15.03 -7.04 12.46
CA PHE A 214 13.91 -7.14 11.49
C PHE A 214 13.44 -5.84 10.86
N HIS A 215 13.79 -4.68 11.42
CA HIS A 215 13.21 -3.40 11.00
C HIS A 215 14.24 -2.36 10.54
N VAL A 216 15.50 -2.51 10.92
CA VAL A 216 16.58 -1.64 10.41
C VAL A 216 16.94 -2.09 9.00
N ASP A 217 16.87 -1.14 8.05
CA ASP A 217 17.34 -1.34 6.69
C ASP A 217 18.85 -1.13 6.62
N TYR A 218 19.58 -2.21 6.39
CA TYR A 218 21.03 -2.17 6.23
C TYR A 218 21.45 -1.88 4.79
N ALA A 219 20.52 -1.65 3.85
CA ALA A 219 20.87 -1.34 2.47
C ALA A 219 21.67 -0.04 2.35
N SER A 220 21.30 1.01 3.11
CA SER A 220 22.04 2.28 3.14
C SER A 220 23.41 2.10 3.79
N ALA A 221 23.50 1.32 4.87
CA ALA A 221 24.76 0.98 5.51
C ALA A 221 25.68 0.22 4.54
N LEU A 222 25.17 -0.79 3.81
CA LEU A 222 25.94 -1.49 2.78
C LEU A 222 26.35 -0.59 1.63
N TYR A 223 25.50 0.35 1.22
CA TYR A 223 25.83 1.35 0.22
C TYR A 223 26.98 2.25 0.71
N TYR A 224 26.91 2.76 1.94
CA TYR A 224 27.99 3.53 2.56
C TYR A 224 29.27 2.71 2.84
N ILE A 225 29.14 1.42 3.14
CA ILE A 225 30.26 0.46 3.29
C ILE A 225 31.04 0.35 1.98
N THR A 226 30.38 0.46 0.82
CA THR A 226 31.09 0.49 -0.48
C THR A 226 31.82 1.80 -0.77
N GLU A 227 31.50 2.89 -0.05
CA GLU A 227 32.05 4.23 -0.30
C GLU A 227 33.05 4.71 0.77
N THR A 228 33.01 4.20 2.01
CA THR A 228 33.87 4.66 3.12
C THR A 228 34.41 3.51 3.98
N SER A 229 35.72 3.28 3.90
CA SER A 229 36.34 1.98 4.17
C SER A 229 36.90 1.71 5.58
N PHE A 230 36.59 2.46 6.64
CA PHE A 230 37.29 2.22 7.92
C PHE A 230 36.43 2.08 9.18
N SER A 231 35.32 2.81 9.33
CA SER A 231 34.54 2.79 10.59
C SER A 231 33.55 1.63 10.69
N CYS A 232 33.22 0.95 9.58
CA CYS A 232 32.25 -0.14 9.57
C CYS A 232 32.91 -1.53 9.63
N ILE A 233 34.20 -1.65 9.30
CA ILE A 233 34.97 -2.90 9.47
C ILE A 233 34.87 -3.38 10.93
N THR A 234 34.86 -2.47 11.89
CA THR A 234 34.74 -2.78 13.32
C THR A 234 33.36 -3.35 13.67
N GLU A 235 32.25 -2.78 13.19
CA GLU A 235 30.91 -3.29 13.51
C GLU A 235 30.60 -4.61 12.80
N THR A 236 30.98 -4.75 11.52
CA THR A 236 30.83 -6.01 10.79
C THR A 236 31.75 -7.10 11.37
N ALA A 237 32.97 -6.73 11.82
CA ALA A 237 33.85 -7.65 12.54
C ALA A 237 33.27 -8.06 13.90
N VAL A 238 32.58 -7.17 14.61
CA VAL A 238 31.90 -7.53 15.87
C VAL A 238 30.78 -8.55 15.63
N VAL A 239 29.90 -8.32 14.65
CA VAL A 239 28.84 -9.29 14.30
C VAL A 239 29.44 -10.62 13.84
N PHE A 240 30.52 -10.57 13.07
CA PHE A 240 31.24 -11.76 12.64
C PHE A 240 31.91 -12.51 13.80
N LEU A 241 32.52 -11.79 14.75
CA LEU A 241 33.10 -12.37 15.97
C LEU A 241 32.04 -13.03 16.85
N TYR A 242 30.83 -12.46 16.94
CA TYR A 242 29.69 -13.09 17.62
C TYR A 242 29.26 -14.39 16.93
N LEU A 243 29.14 -14.40 15.59
CA LEU A 243 28.83 -15.61 14.83
C LEU A 243 29.93 -16.68 14.97
N LEU A 244 31.20 -16.26 14.95
CA LEU A 244 32.34 -17.14 15.19
C LEU A 244 32.31 -17.74 16.60
N GLY A 245 31.96 -16.93 17.61
CA GLY A 245 31.77 -17.39 18.99
C GLY A 245 30.68 -18.46 19.10
N VAL A 246 29.56 -18.28 18.42
CA VAL A 246 28.46 -19.27 18.37
C VAL A 246 28.90 -20.56 17.69
N LEU A 247 29.64 -20.49 16.58
CA LEU A 247 30.16 -21.68 15.89
C LEU A 247 31.18 -22.45 16.73
N ILE A 248 32.11 -21.74 17.38
CA ILE A 248 33.08 -22.36 18.30
C ILE A 248 32.36 -23.02 19.47
N TYR A 249 31.39 -22.33 20.09
CA TYR A 249 30.61 -22.88 21.18
C TYR A 249 29.81 -24.13 20.76
N GLY A 250 29.23 -24.13 19.55
CA GLY A 250 28.56 -25.30 18.98
C GLY A 250 29.52 -26.47 18.75
N GLY A 251 30.70 -26.22 18.20
CA GLY A 251 31.74 -27.24 17.99
C GLY A 251 32.24 -27.84 19.31
N VAL A 252 32.50 -27.01 20.32
CA VAL A 252 32.92 -27.46 21.66
C VAL A 252 31.80 -28.27 22.33
N SER A 253 30.55 -27.81 22.24
CA SER A 253 29.39 -28.52 22.81
C SER A 253 29.18 -29.88 22.15
N TYR A 254 29.36 -29.98 20.83
CA TYR A 254 29.28 -31.25 20.10
C TYR A 254 30.44 -32.20 20.47
N GLY A 255 31.66 -31.68 20.59
CA GLY A 255 32.80 -32.46 21.09
C GLY A 255 32.58 -32.99 22.51
N PHE A 256 31.99 -32.16 23.39
CA PHE A 256 31.63 -32.57 24.75
C PHE A 256 30.51 -33.61 24.77
N TYR A 257 29.51 -33.49 23.89
CA TYR A 257 28.48 -34.51 23.70
C TYR A 257 29.08 -35.85 23.28
N LEU A 258 30.01 -35.87 22.30
CA LEU A 258 30.70 -37.09 21.89
C LEU A 258 31.54 -37.69 23.02
N PHE A 259 32.17 -36.85 23.85
CA PHE A 259 32.88 -37.28 25.04
C PHE A 259 31.96 -37.94 26.07
N LEU A 260 30.81 -37.32 26.37
CA LEU A 260 29.81 -37.88 27.29
C LEU A 260 29.20 -39.17 26.73
N ALA A 261 28.83 -39.20 25.45
CA ALA A 261 28.30 -40.41 24.80
C ALA A 261 29.27 -41.59 24.91
N ARG A 262 30.58 -41.33 24.83
CA ARG A 262 31.62 -42.34 25.07
C ARG A 262 31.74 -42.73 26.54
N ALA A 263 31.69 -41.76 27.46
CA ALA A 263 31.81 -42.02 28.90
C ALA A 263 30.65 -42.87 29.46
N PHE A 264 29.45 -42.73 28.89
CA PHE A 264 28.25 -43.38 29.37
C PHE A 264 27.77 -44.58 28.54
N SER A 265 28.37 -44.85 27.37
CA SER A 265 28.05 -46.04 26.55
C SER A 265 29.30 -46.90 26.29
N PRO A 266 29.54 -47.94 27.13
CA PRO A 266 30.71 -48.81 26.98
C PRO A 266 30.74 -49.56 25.64
N GLU A 267 29.58 -49.84 25.04
CA GLU A 267 29.45 -50.46 23.71
C GLU A 267 30.04 -49.58 22.57
N VAL A 268 29.96 -48.25 22.71
CA VAL A 268 30.54 -47.30 21.73
C VAL A 268 32.05 -47.14 21.95
N ALA A 269 32.51 -47.28 23.19
CA ALA A 269 33.93 -47.20 23.55
C ALA A 269 34.73 -48.41 23.03
N GLU A 270 34.15 -49.61 23.09
CA GLU A 270 34.81 -50.86 22.66
C GLU A 270 35.00 -50.93 21.13
N LYS A 271 34.16 -50.22 20.36
CA LYS A 271 34.31 -50.10 18.90
C LYS A 271 35.30 -49.01 18.46
N MET A 272 35.79 -48.18 19.39
CA MET A 272 36.70 -47.06 19.15
C MET A 272 38.01 -47.22 19.94
N GLU A 273 38.58 -48.42 19.94
CA GLU A 273 39.85 -48.72 20.59
C GLU A 273 41.02 -48.55 19.61
N GLY A 274 41.51 -47.31 19.56
CA GLY A 274 42.70 -46.90 18.83
C GLY A 274 43.00 -45.45 19.18
N THR A 275 44.28 -45.09 19.28
CA THR A 275 44.86 -43.77 19.58
C THR A 275 44.38 -42.60 18.68
N GLU A 276 43.38 -42.84 17.84
CA GLU A 276 42.79 -41.90 16.92
C GLU A 276 41.68 -41.04 17.53
N THR A 277 41.28 -41.18 18.79
CA THR A 277 40.16 -40.37 19.33
C THR A 277 40.59 -39.00 19.85
N MET A 278 41.75 -38.90 20.51
CA MET A 278 42.37 -37.59 20.76
C MET A 278 42.79 -36.96 19.43
N ALA A 279 43.29 -37.76 18.49
CA ALA A 279 43.57 -37.30 17.14
C ALA A 279 42.30 -36.86 16.41
N MET A 280 41.15 -37.53 16.57
CA MET A 280 39.87 -37.14 15.95
C MET A 280 39.26 -35.92 16.62
N LEU A 281 39.39 -35.76 17.94
CA LEU A 281 38.93 -34.56 18.64
C LEU A 281 39.81 -33.36 18.26
N VAL A 282 41.13 -33.52 18.30
CA VAL A 282 42.10 -32.53 17.84
C VAL A 282 41.89 -32.24 16.36
N MET A 283 41.69 -33.25 15.51
CA MET A 283 41.41 -33.07 14.09
C MET A 283 40.03 -32.45 13.85
N SER A 284 39.01 -32.73 14.65
CA SER A 284 37.70 -32.08 14.51
C SER A 284 37.76 -30.61 14.92
N ILE A 285 38.52 -30.29 15.99
CA ILE A 285 38.81 -28.91 16.40
C ILE A 285 39.69 -28.23 15.35
N LEU A 286 40.72 -28.91 14.84
CA LEU A 286 41.63 -28.38 13.84
C LEU A 286 40.92 -28.19 12.50
N ILE A 287 40.06 -29.12 12.07
CA ILE A 287 39.19 -29.02 10.88
C ILE A 287 38.14 -27.93 11.09
N GLY A 288 37.57 -27.80 12.28
CA GLY A 288 36.66 -26.71 12.62
C GLY A 288 37.34 -25.33 12.55
N VAL A 289 38.52 -25.20 13.15
CA VAL A 289 39.33 -23.97 13.13
C VAL A 289 39.84 -23.69 11.72
N THR A 290 40.34 -24.69 11.00
CA THR A 290 40.83 -24.51 9.62
C THR A 290 39.71 -24.25 8.63
N SER A 291 38.55 -24.90 8.75
CA SER A 291 37.39 -24.57 7.92
C SER A 291 36.87 -23.17 8.23
N CYS A 292 36.82 -22.74 9.50
CA CYS A 292 36.49 -21.36 9.85
C CYS A 292 37.51 -20.34 9.32
N THR A 293 38.82 -20.63 9.39
CA THR A 293 39.84 -19.73 8.86
C THR A 293 39.90 -19.75 7.33
N MET A 294 39.57 -20.87 6.68
CA MET A 294 39.39 -20.93 5.22
C MET A 294 38.10 -20.26 4.75
N VAL A 295 37.01 -20.31 5.53
CA VAL A 295 35.80 -19.54 5.26
C VAL A 295 36.04 -18.06 5.50
N LEU A 296 36.79 -17.68 6.53
CA LEU A 296 37.20 -16.29 6.76
C LEU A 296 38.14 -15.79 5.66
N GLY A 297 39.17 -16.56 5.32
CA GLY A 297 40.10 -16.25 4.23
C GLY A 297 39.42 -16.29 2.86
N GLY A 298 38.42 -17.15 2.68
CA GLY A 298 37.58 -17.24 1.50
C GLY A 298 36.59 -16.08 1.42
N ALA A 299 36.00 -15.64 2.53
CA ALA A 299 35.13 -14.47 2.59
C ALA A 299 35.92 -13.19 2.38
N ILE A 300 37.07 -13.04 3.05
CA ILE A 300 38.02 -11.93 2.83
C ILE A 300 38.58 -11.99 1.41
N GLY A 301 38.85 -13.17 0.88
CA GLY A 301 39.34 -13.40 -0.47
C GLY A 301 38.28 -13.12 -1.53
N VAL A 302 37.03 -13.50 -1.32
CA VAL A 302 35.88 -13.19 -2.18
C VAL A 302 35.56 -11.71 -2.07
N LEU A 303 35.56 -11.10 -0.90
CA LEU A 303 35.41 -9.65 -0.73
C LEU A 303 36.59 -8.90 -1.36
N GLY A 304 37.80 -9.42 -1.23
CA GLY A 304 39.02 -8.89 -1.84
C GLY A 304 39.01 -9.03 -3.36
N VAL A 305 38.53 -10.16 -3.90
CA VAL A 305 38.34 -10.43 -5.33
C VAL A 305 37.17 -9.62 -5.87
N LEU A 306 36.05 -9.49 -5.18
CA LEU A 306 34.94 -8.61 -5.56
C LEU A 306 35.35 -7.14 -5.50
N TYR A 307 36.17 -6.75 -4.54
CA TYR A 307 36.80 -5.44 -4.45
C TYR A 307 37.79 -5.23 -5.59
N HIS A 308 38.64 -6.21 -5.90
CA HIS A 308 39.62 -6.11 -6.98
C HIS A 308 38.97 -6.19 -8.36
N LEU A 309 37.90 -6.98 -8.52
CA LEU A 309 37.05 -7.08 -9.69
C LEU A 309 36.27 -5.76 -9.84
N GLY A 310 35.68 -5.23 -8.78
CA GLY A 310 35.04 -3.91 -8.78
C GLY A 310 36.00 -2.77 -9.13
N ARG A 311 37.26 -2.87 -8.67
CA ARG A 311 38.34 -1.92 -8.98
C ARG A 311 38.91 -2.07 -10.39
N ARG A 312 39.04 -3.29 -10.91
CA ARG A 312 39.65 -3.61 -12.23
C ARG A 312 38.64 -3.60 -13.38
N TYR A 313 37.36 -3.86 -13.09
CA TYR A 313 36.24 -3.82 -14.04
C TYR A 313 35.41 -2.53 -13.95
N ARG A 314 35.99 -1.46 -13.37
CA ARG A 314 35.50 -0.07 -13.45
C ARG A 314 35.33 0.45 -14.90
N ALA A 315 35.62 -0.38 -15.91
CA ALA A 315 35.43 -0.08 -17.33
C ALA A 315 34.70 -1.18 -18.14
N SER A 316 34.06 -2.20 -17.56
CA SER A 316 33.36 -3.23 -18.38
C SER A 316 31.94 -3.62 -17.93
N THR A 317 31.20 -4.12 -18.92
CA THR A 317 29.79 -4.54 -18.99
C THR A 317 29.31 -5.51 -17.89
N LEU A 318 30.20 -6.13 -17.12
CA LEU A 318 29.85 -7.13 -16.10
C LEU A 318 29.30 -6.52 -14.79
N ALA A 319 29.74 -5.32 -14.40
CA ALA A 319 29.15 -4.61 -13.25
C ALA A 319 27.69 -4.20 -13.52
N GLY A 320 27.39 -3.87 -14.78
CA GLY A 320 26.03 -3.69 -15.27
C GLY A 320 25.24 -5.00 -15.28
N PHE A 321 25.87 -6.15 -15.51
CA PHE A 321 25.23 -7.47 -15.42
C PHE A 321 24.92 -7.87 -13.97
N ILE A 322 25.78 -7.55 -12.98
CA ILE A 322 25.55 -7.84 -11.56
C ILE A 322 24.47 -6.92 -10.96
N ALA A 323 24.48 -5.62 -11.29
CA ALA A 323 23.40 -4.70 -10.91
C ALA A 323 22.07 -5.04 -11.61
N ARG A 324 22.13 -5.53 -12.86
CA ARG A 324 20.99 -6.13 -13.56
C ARG A 324 20.54 -7.41 -12.87
N LEU A 325 21.43 -8.31 -12.43
CA LEU A 325 21.05 -9.48 -11.63
C LEU A 325 20.31 -9.03 -10.37
N HIS A 326 20.83 -8.10 -9.57
CA HIS A 326 20.16 -7.68 -8.33
C HIS A 326 18.75 -7.06 -8.56
N THR A 327 18.56 -6.31 -9.66
CA THR A 327 17.24 -5.78 -10.07
C THR A 327 16.35 -6.82 -10.77
N PHE A 328 16.93 -7.83 -11.43
CA PHE A 328 16.22 -9.00 -11.98
C PHE A 328 15.76 -9.97 -10.88
N PHE A 329 16.54 -10.08 -9.80
CA PHE A 329 16.30 -10.97 -8.65
C PHE A 329 15.26 -10.42 -7.66
N SER A 330 15.05 -9.10 -7.60
CA SER A 330 14.22 -8.48 -6.55
C SER A 330 12.72 -8.33 -6.87
N PHE A 331 12.25 -8.60 -8.10
CA PHE A 331 10.80 -8.49 -8.39
C PHE A 331 10.27 -9.45 -9.45
N LYS A 332 11.13 -10.25 -10.09
CA LYS A 332 10.74 -11.10 -11.23
C LYS A 332 10.95 -12.60 -11.05
N ILE A 333 11.38 -13.11 -9.89
CA ILE A 333 11.60 -14.57 -9.65
C ILE A 333 10.46 -15.21 -8.82
N ILE A 334 9.21 -14.94 -9.17
CA ILE A 334 8.13 -15.86 -8.76
C ILE A 334 7.55 -16.58 -9.98
N MET A 335 7.58 -15.99 -11.18
CA MET A 335 7.07 -16.62 -12.40
C MET A 335 8.11 -17.43 -13.21
N PRO A 336 9.33 -16.93 -13.48
CA PRO A 336 10.38 -17.67 -14.18
C PRO A 336 11.02 -18.77 -13.33
N GLY A 337 11.06 -18.61 -11.99
CA GLY A 337 11.50 -19.66 -11.07
C GLY A 337 10.53 -20.84 -11.07
N LEU A 338 9.23 -20.57 -11.09
CA LEU A 338 8.18 -21.58 -11.32
C LEU A 338 8.31 -22.20 -12.72
N LEU A 339 8.67 -21.45 -13.76
CA LEU A 339 8.90 -22.00 -15.12
C LEU A 339 10.18 -22.83 -15.23
N HIS A 340 11.27 -22.49 -14.53
CA HIS A 340 12.51 -23.27 -14.56
C HIS A 340 12.40 -24.54 -13.70
N LEU A 341 11.68 -24.49 -12.58
CA LEU A 341 11.36 -25.64 -11.72
C LEU A 341 10.29 -26.54 -12.37
N ALA A 342 9.32 -25.93 -13.07
CA ALA A 342 8.39 -26.63 -13.95
C ALA A 342 9.20 -27.39 -14.99
N VAL A 343 10.10 -26.74 -15.75
CA VAL A 343 10.92 -27.36 -16.82
C VAL A 343 11.73 -28.58 -16.36
N GLU A 344 12.25 -28.60 -15.12
CA GLU A 344 12.95 -29.80 -14.58
C GLU A 344 11.98 -30.90 -14.11
N VAL A 345 10.86 -30.56 -13.46
CA VAL A 345 9.77 -31.53 -13.12
C VAL A 345 9.14 -32.11 -14.40
N ILE A 346 9.21 -31.37 -15.49
CA ILE A 346 8.64 -31.63 -16.80
C ILE A 346 9.49 -32.55 -17.67
N GLN A 347 10.81 -32.56 -17.49
CA GLN A 347 11.65 -33.57 -18.13
C GLN A 347 11.37 -34.98 -17.58
N LEU A 348 10.74 -35.08 -16.40
CA LEU A 348 10.37 -36.35 -15.77
C LEU A 348 8.95 -36.84 -16.14
N ILE A 349 8.05 -35.96 -16.59
CA ILE A 349 6.67 -36.27 -16.99
C ILE A 349 6.57 -36.04 -18.50
N GLY A 350 6.72 -37.09 -19.30
CA GLY A 350 6.97 -37.05 -20.74
C GLY A 350 6.27 -35.94 -21.56
N ASP A 351 6.96 -35.50 -22.62
CA ASP A 351 6.75 -34.32 -23.49
C ASP A 351 5.31 -33.86 -23.78
N HIS A 352 4.33 -34.76 -23.77
CA HIS A 352 2.92 -34.42 -24.01
C HIS A 352 2.24 -33.69 -22.84
N SER A 353 2.64 -33.96 -21.60
CA SER A 353 2.00 -33.35 -20.41
C SER A 353 2.50 -31.92 -20.17
N LEU A 354 3.76 -31.64 -20.54
CA LEU A 354 4.38 -30.31 -20.48
C LEU A 354 3.60 -29.27 -21.27
N ARG A 355 3.38 -29.56 -22.55
CA ARG A 355 2.73 -28.62 -23.46
C ARG A 355 1.33 -28.29 -22.97
N LEU A 356 0.65 -29.25 -22.35
CA LEU A 356 -0.68 -29.09 -21.79
C LEU A 356 -0.68 -28.21 -20.53
N VAL A 357 0.22 -28.45 -19.57
CA VAL A 357 0.33 -27.64 -18.34
C VAL A 357 0.79 -26.21 -18.66
N CYS A 358 1.80 -26.04 -19.50
CA CYS A 358 2.23 -24.71 -19.94
C CYS A 358 1.15 -24.00 -20.76
N SER A 359 0.40 -24.72 -21.60
CA SER A 359 -0.74 -24.14 -22.32
C SER A 359 -1.85 -23.71 -21.36
N TRP A 360 -2.14 -24.49 -20.31
CA TRP A 360 -3.14 -24.12 -19.30
C TRP A 360 -2.71 -22.94 -18.44
N LEU A 361 -1.47 -22.95 -17.95
CA LEU A 361 -0.90 -21.84 -17.20
C LEU A 361 -0.89 -20.57 -18.05
N ASN A 362 -0.48 -20.66 -19.32
CA ASN A 362 -0.58 -19.53 -20.25
C ASN A 362 -2.04 -19.08 -20.39
N LEU A 363 -2.99 -20.00 -20.58
CA LEU A 363 -4.40 -19.67 -20.74
C LEU A 363 -5.00 -18.97 -19.50
N CYS A 364 -4.53 -19.29 -18.29
CA CYS A 364 -4.99 -18.66 -17.04
C CYS A 364 -4.23 -17.35 -16.71
N VAL A 365 -2.92 -17.30 -16.93
CA VAL A 365 -2.06 -16.19 -16.52
C VAL A 365 -2.04 -15.07 -17.56
N GLU A 366 -2.11 -15.41 -18.85
CA GLU A 366 -2.02 -14.45 -19.94
C GLU A 366 -3.12 -13.36 -19.86
N PRO A 367 -4.41 -13.66 -19.58
CA PRO A 367 -5.43 -12.63 -19.41
C PRO A 367 -5.15 -11.68 -18.25
N ILE A 368 -4.60 -12.19 -17.14
CA ILE A 368 -4.32 -11.40 -15.93
C ILE A 368 -3.13 -10.48 -16.18
N VAL A 369 -2.02 -11.04 -16.68
CA VAL A 369 -0.77 -10.29 -16.91
C VAL A 369 -0.92 -9.28 -18.04
N LEU A 370 -1.67 -9.62 -19.10
CA LEU A 370 -1.85 -8.74 -20.25
C LEU A 370 -3.08 -7.83 -20.15
N SER A 371 -3.86 -7.92 -19.06
CA SER A 371 -5.02 -7.03 -18.80
C SER A 371 -4.65 -5.55 -18.78
N CYS A 372 -3.41 -5.24 -18.35
CA CYS A 372 -2.88 -3.90 -18.27
C CYS A 372 -1.54 -3.82 -19.03
N VAL A 373 -1.53 -3.03 -20.10
CA VAL A 373 -0.32 -2.74 -20.87
C VAL A 373 0.15 -1.34 -20.54
N THR A 374 1.41 -1.21 -20.11
CA THR A 374 2.06 0.09 -19.89
C THR A 374 3.12 0.32 -20.94
N LEU A 375 3.02 1.45 -21.65
CA LEU A 375 4.03 1.98 -22.57
C LEU A 375 4.68 3.19 -21.88
N ASP A 376 5.88 3.00 -21.32
CA ASP A 376 6.60 4.02 -20.55
C ASP A 376 8.11 3.98 -20.83
N PHE A 377 8.67 5.00 -21.50
CA PHE A 377 10.11 5.09 -21.78
C PHE A 377 10.92 5.67 -20.61
N PHE A 378 10.26 6.23 -19.60
CA PHE A 378 10.92 6.73 -18.41
C PHE A 378 11.16 5.60 -17.41
N ALA A 379 10.10 4.82 -17.13
CA ALA A 379 10.14 3.72 -16.17
C ALA A 379 10.83 2.45 -16.70
N GLN A 380 10.81 2.22 -18.02
CA GLN A 380 11.39 1.03 -18.63
C GLN A 380 12.61 1.34 -19.50
N ALA A 381 13.44 0.31 -19.74
CA ALA A 381 14.53 0.42 -20.71
C ALA A 381 13.94 0.65 -22.11
N PRO A 382 14.40 1.64 -22.89
CA PRO A 382 13.82 1.98 -24.20
C PRO A 382 13.75 0.79 -25.17
N ALA A 383 14.75 -0.09 -25.13
CA ALA A 383 14.79 -1.30 -25.95
C ALA A 383 13.63 -2.26 -25.62
N THR A 384 13.23 -2.35 -24.35
CA THR A 384 12.08 -3.15 -23.92
C THR A 384 10.79 -2.56 -24.43
N THR A 385 10.60 -1.24 -24.28
CA THR A 385 9.40 -0.54 -24.77
C THR A 385 9.29 -0.62 -26.29
N ILE A 386 10.42 -0.50 -27.02
CA ILE A 386 10.47 -0.68 -28.48
C ILE A 386 10.06 -2.11 -28.87
N HIS A 387 10.65 -3.12 -28.25
CA HIS A 387 10.30 -4.52 -28.54
C HIS A 387 8.83 -4.83 -28.22
N GLN A 388 8.30 -4.23 -27.16
CA GLN A 388 6.89 -4.31 -26.81
C GLN A 388 6.01 -3.66 -27.88
N LEU A 389 6.37 -2.46 -28.36
CA LEU A 389 5.66 -1.80 -29.47
C LEU A 389 5.70 -2.62 -30.75
N GLU A 390 6.84 -3.15 -31.15
CA GLU A 390 6.98 -4.04 -32.31
C GLU A 390 6.09 -5.28 -32.19
N THR A 391 6.10 -5.91 -31.01
CA THR A 391 5.31 -7.11 -30.72
C THR A 391 3.81 -6.81 -30.81
N LEU A 392 3.36 -5.71 -30.20
CA LEU A 392 1.97 -5.26 -30.25
C LEU A 392 1.55 -4.87 -31.66
N ALA A 393 2.39 -4.15 -32.40
CA ALA A 393 2.13 -3.74 -33.78
C ALA A 393 2.01 -4.96 -34.72
N SER A 394 2.78 -6.01 -34.47
CA SER A 394 2.73 -7.25 -35.25
C SER A 394 1.47 -8.10 -35.00
N ARG A 395 0.67 -7.76 -33.98
CA ARG A 395 -0.51 -8.53 -33.51
C ARG A 395 -0.21 -9.98 -33.13
N LYS A 396 1.06 -10.35 -32.92
CA LYS A 396 1.47 -11.73 -32.61
C LYS A 396 1.28 -12.11 -31.14
N SER A 397 1.19 -11.13 -30.24
CA SER A 397 0.92 -11.41 -28.82
C SER A 397 -0.59 -11.50 -28.55
N GLY A 398 -0.98 -12.29 -27.54
CA GLY A 398 -2.35 -12.29 -27.04
C GLY A 398 -2.78 -11.00 -26.34
N ALA A 399 -1.89 -10.01 -26.23
CA ALA A 399 -2.19 -8.73 -25.59
C ALA A 399 -3.33 -7.99 -26.31
N SER A 400 -3.39 -8.07 -27.64
CA SER A 400 -4.50 -7.50 -28.43
C SER A 400 -5.89 -7.94 -27.94
N LYS A 401 -5.98 -9.19 -27.46
CA LYS A 401 -7.21 -9.81 -26.98
C LYS A 401 -7.48 -9.52 -25.51
N TYR A 402 -6.45 -9.47 -24.67
CA TYR A 402 -6.65 -9.43 -23.22
C TYR A 402 -6.50 -8.04 -22.60
N THR A 403 -5.85 -7.10 -23.27
CA THR A 403 -5.63 -5.75 -22.71
C THR A 403 -6.93 -4.97 -22.62
N CYS A 404 -7.35 -4.71 -21.38
CA CYS A 404 -8.52 -3.87 -21.06
C CYS A 404 -8.10 -2.46 -20.63
N THR A 405 -6.90 -2.31 -20.07
CA THR A 405 -6.34 -1.03 -19.64
C THR A 405 -5.04 -0.74 -20.35
N LEU A 406 -4.96 0.41 -21.01
CA LEU A 406 -3.74 0.92 -21.62
C LEU A 406 -3.24 2.13 -20.83
N LYS A 407 -1.99 2.08 -20.39
CA LYS A 407 -1.29 3.22 -19.77
C LYS A 407 -0.19 3.68 -20.72
N ILE A 408 -0.23 4.95 -21.11
CA ILE A 408 0.78 5.60 -21.93
C ILE A 408 1.41 6.70 -21.10
N ALA A 409 2.72 6.67 -20.95
CA ALA A 409 3.50 7.68 -20.26
C ALA A 409 4.82 7.88 -21.00
N SER A 410 5.35 9.11 -21.03
CA SER A 410 6.68 9.45 -21.56
C SER A 410 7.04 8.71 -22.86
N LEU A 411 6.62 9.23 -24.00
CA LEU A 411 6.84 8.63 -25.32
C LEU A 411 8.18 9.04 -25.93
N PHE A 412 8.85 10.03 -25.34
CA PHE A 412 10.11 10.52 -25.88
C PHE A 412 11.31 9.77 -25.29
N PRO A 413 12.07 9.03 -26.12
CA PRO A 413 13.28 8.37 -25.65
C PRO A 413 14.37 9.41 -25.31
N ARG A 414 14.41 10.57 -25.94
CA ARG A 414 15.53 11.50 -25.74
C ARG A 414 15.35 12.30 -24.46
N ARG A 415 16.07 11.89 -23.41
CA ARG A 415 16.09 12.59 -22.12
C ARG A 415 16.94 13.86 -22.23
N ASP A 416 16.41 14.98 -21.76
CA ASP A 416 17.24 16.19 -21.60
C ASP A 416 18.31 15.90 -20.54
N SER A 417 19.57 16.00 -20.96
CA SER A 417 20.75 15.79 -20.12
C SER A 417 20.80 16.70 -18.89
N LYS A 418 20.13 17.86 -18.91
CA LYS A 418 20.07 18.76 -17.74
C LYS A 418 19.20 18.19 -16.62
N LEU A 419 17.97 17.80 -16.93
CA LEU A 419 17.07 17.13 -15.99
C LEU A 419 17.63 15.78 -15.53
N LEU A 420 18.35 15.07 -16.41
CA LEU A 420 18.98 13.80 -16.02
C LEU A 420 20.16 13.97 -15.05
N LYS A 421 20.90 15.07 -15.14
CA LYS A 421 22.03 15.35 -14.24
C LYS A 421 21.58 15.55 -12.79
N GLU A 422 20.37 16.06 -12.60
CA GLU A 422 19.74 16.21 -11.29
C GLU A 422 19.02 14.93 -10.86
N CYS A 423 18.24 14.29 -11.75
CA CYS A 423 17.37 13.19 -11.33
C CYS A 423 18.02 11.79 -11.35
N VAL A 424 18.95 11.46 -12.25
CA VAL A 424 19.46 10.08 -12.39
C VAL A 424 20.91 10.02 -12.88
N ARG A 425 21.87 9.95 -11.94
CA ARG A 425 23.29 9.68 -12.25
C ARG A 425 23.58 8.26 -12.78
N PHE A 426 22.61 7.34 -12.79
CA PHE A 426 22.87 5.90 -12.93
C PHE A 426 22.54 5.26 -14.28
N LEU A 427 22.00 5.98 -15.27
CA LEU A 427 21.68 5.40 -16.58
C LEU A 427 22.58 5.98 -17.66
N LYS A 428 23.69 5.27 -17.95
CA LYS A 428 24.50 5.54 -19.15
C LYS A 428 23.69 5.14 -20.38
N TRP A 429 23.10 6.15 -21.01
CA TRP A 429 22.27 6.03 -22.22
C TRP A 429 23.17 6.08 -23.45
N GLU A 430 23.33 4.96 -24.18
CA GLU A 430 24.10 4.90 -25.44
C GLU A 430 23.39 4.23 -26.65
N PRO A 431 22.06 4.35 -26.86
CA PRO A 431 21.53 4.20 -28.22
C PRO A 431 21.57 5.55 -28.98
N ASN A 432 21.92 5.50 -30.26
CA ASN A 432 21.67 6.57 -31.23
C ASN A 432 20.18 6.98 -31.11
N GLY A 433 19.86 8.08 -30.41
CA GLY A 433 18.48 8.46 -30.09
C GLY A 433 17.54 8.49 -31.31
N ASN A 434 18.11 8.77 -32.49
CA ASN A 434 17.40 8.78 -33.77
C ASN A 434 16.84 7.40 -34.17
N THR A 435 17.51 6.28 -33.86
CA THR A 435 17.02 4.94 -34.24
C THR A 435 15.85 4.51 -33.36
N ALA A 436 15.95 4.78 -32.05
CA ALA A 436 14.86 4.54 -31.12
C ALA A 436 13.63 5.35 -31.51
N GLU A 437 13.78 6.65 -31.76
CA GLU A 437 12.68 7.52 -32.18
C GLU A 437 12.02 7.04 -33.48
N ALA A 438 12.81 6.66 -34.49
CA ALA A 438 12.30 6.14 -35.76
C ALA A 438 11.49 4.85 -35.56
N CYS A 439 11.95 3.96 -34.67
CA CYS A 439 11.23 2.73 -34.34
C CYS A 439 9.89 3.02 -33.62
N VAL A 440 9.90 3.89 -32.60
CA VAL A 440 8.67 4.32 -31.92
C VAL A 440 7.69 4.93 -32.91
N ARG A 441 8.15 5.82 -33.79
CA ARG A 441 7.31 6.46 -34.81
C ARG A 441 6.67 5.44 -35.75
N THR A 442 7.41 4.40 -36.12
CA THR A 442 6.94 3.35 -37.03
C THR A 442 5.89 2.44 -36.38
N HIS A 443 6.05 2.08 -35.11
CA HIS A 443 5.23 1.05 -34.47
C HIS A 443 4.14 1.58 -33.52
N LEU A 444 4.24 2.82 -33.00
CA LEU A 444 3.36 3.31 -31.94
C LEU A 444 1.87 3.28 -32.31
N SER A 445 1.50 3.82 -33.48
CA SER A 445 0.10 3.88 -33.90
C SER A 445 -0.48 2.48 -34.14
N ALA A 446 0.27 1.61 -34.82
CA ALA A 446 -0.13 0.23 -35.08
C ALA A 446 -0.24 -0.61 -33.80
N ALA A 447 0.65 -0.39 -32.83
CA ALA A 447 0.67 -1.06 -31.54
C ALA A 447 -0.54 -0.70 -30.67
N ILE A 448 -0.93 0.58 -30.63
CA ILE A 448 -2.12 1.01 -29.88
C ILE A 448 -3.38 0.50 -30.57
N SER A 449 -3.46 0.64 -31.90
CA SER A 449 -4.64 0.23 -32.69
C SER A 449 -4.86 -1.29 -32.72
N SER A 450 -3.86 -2.10 -32.34
CA SER A 450 -4.04 -3.55 -32.24
C SER A 450 -4.70 -4.00 -30.93
N LEU A 451 -4.82 -3.12 -29.94
CA LEU A 451 -5.40 -3.43 -28.63
C LEU A 451 -6.93 -3.24 -28.67
N GLU A 452 -7.60 -4.14 -29.37
CA GLU A 452 -9.01 -4.01 -29.73
C GLU A 452 -9.94 -3.93 -28.51
N ASN A 453 -9.58 -4.53 -27.37
CA ASN A 453 -10.44 -4.61 -26.17
C ASN A 453 -10.16 -3.55 -25.08
N VAL A 454 -9.40 -2.49 -25.40
CA VAL A 454 -9.11 -1.43 -24.43
C VAL A 454 -10.37 -0.64 -24.09
N GLY A 455 -10.82 -0.78 -22.85
CA GLY A 455 -11.94 -0.03 -22.28
C GLY A 455 -11.51 1.20 -21.48
N SER A 456 -10.27 1.22 -20.99
CA SER A 456 -9.73 2.30 -20.17
C SER A 456 -8.35 2.74 -20.64
N LEU A 457 -8.19 4.04 -20.89
CA LEU A 457 -6.92 4.67 -21.27
C LEU A 457 -6.46 5.65 -20.19
N VAL A 458 -5.23 5.50 -19.74
CA VAL A 458 -4.53 6.49 -18.91
C VAL A 458 -3.37 7.06 -19.72
N TRP A 459 -3.47 8.31 -20.12
CA TRP A 459 -2.46 9.00 -20.92
C TRP A 459 -1.81 10.13 -20.13
N ILE A 460 -0.55 9.91 -19.78
CA ILE A 460 0.32 10.88 -19.13
C ILE A 460 1.14 11.57 -20.21
N MET A 461 0.75 12.79 -20.54
CA MET A 461 1.43 13.62 -21.54
C MET A 461 2.53 14.42 -20.86
N PHE A 462 3.79 14.20 -21.24
CA PHE A 462 4.90 15.00 -20.73
C PHE A 462 5.24 16.13 -21.71
N GLU A 463 5.77 17.23 -21.20
CA GLU A 463 6.17 18.40 -22.01
C GLU A 463 7.18 18.00 -23.10
N HIS A 464 8.02 17.01 -22.81
CA HIS A 464 9.04 16.54 -23.74
C HIS A 464 8.50 15.57 -24.81
N ASP A 465 7.23 15.17 -24.76
CA ASP A 465 6.66 14.29 -25.79
C ASP A 465 6.55 15.03 -27.12
N PRO A 466 7.24 14.56 -28.18
CA PRO A 466 7.26 15.27 -29.44
C PRO A 466 5.85 15.31 -30.02
N PHE A 467 5.55 16.39 -30.74
CA PHE A 467 4.24 16.62 -31.35
C PHE A 467 3.73 15.41 -32.14
N TRP A 468 4.60 14.81 -32.96
CA TRP A 468 4.24 13.63 -33.76
C TRP A 468 3.82 12.44 -32.89
N ALA A 469 4.40 12.25 -31.70
CA ALA A 469 4.06 11.12 -30.83
C ALA A 469 2.68 11.34 -30.21
N ARG A 470 2.41 12.57 -29.75
CA ARG A 470 1.08 12.95 -29.23
C ARG A 470 0.00 12.80 -30.30
N GLN A 471 0.27 13.26 -31.52
CA GLN A 471 -0.62 13.08 -32.66
C GLN A 471 -0.83 11.59 -32.97
N SER A 472 0.24 10.79 -33.07
CA SER A 472 0.15 9.34 -33.34
C SER A 472 -0.67 8.58 -32.29
N VAL A 473 -0.51 8.90 -31.00
CA VAL A 473 -1.37 8.34 -29.94
C VAL A 473 -2.80 8.81 -30.15
N SER A 474 -3.00 10.10 -30.35
CA SER A 474 -4.34 10.66 -30.52
C SER A 474 -5.08 10.06 -31.70
N ASP A 475 -4.41 9.82 -32.83
CA ASP A 475 -5.00 9.16 -33.99
C ASP A 475 -5.31 7.70 -33.69
N ALA A 476 -4.38 6.98 -33.07
CA ALA A 476 -4.56 5.56 -32.78
C ALA A 476 -5.68 5.29 -31.77
N ILE A 477 -5.87 6.14 -30.76
CA ILE A 477 -6.94 5.95 -29.77
C ILE A 477 -8.34 6.12 -30.37
N THR A 478 -8.48 6.84 -31.50
CA THR A 478 -9.77 6.92 -32.22
C THR A 478 -10.19 5.59 -32.84
N SER A 479 -9.25 4.65 -33.01
CA SER A 479 -9.54 3.30 -33.48
C SER A 479 -10.05 2.36 -32.37
N LEU A 480 -9.92 2.74 -31.09
CA LEU A 480 -10.30 1.94 -29.93
C LEU A 480 -11.81 2.00 -29.69
N ARG A 481 -12.56 1.13 -30.37
CA ARG A 481 -14.04 1.14 -30.39
C ARG A 481 -14.70 0.93 -29.02
N PHE A 482 -14.01 0.28 -28.08
CA PHE A 482 -14.53 -0.01 -26.75
C PHE A 482 -14.06 0.99 -25.68
N LEU A 483 -13.34 2.04 -26.07
CA LEU A 483 -12.83 3.02 -25.13
C LEU A 483 -13.99 3.78 -24.45
N ARG A 484 -14.17 3.53 -23.16
CA ARG A 484 -15.21 4.15 -22.31
C ARG A 484 -14.63 5.12 -21.29
N ASN A 485 -13.42 4.83 -20.79
CA ASN A 485 -12.78 5.63 -19.76
C ASN A 485 -11.52 6.28 -20.31
N LEU A 486 -11.49 7.61 -20.33
CA LEU A 486 -10.34 8.40 -20.76
C LEU A 486 -9.80 9.20 -19.58
N ARG A 487 -8.52 8.99 -19.23
CA ARG A 487 -7.81 9.79 -18.24
C ARG A 487 -6.60 10.49 -18.87
N LEU A 488 -6.61 11.81 -18.84
CA LEU A 488 -5.54 12.67 -19.34
C LEU A 488 -4.82 13.28 -18.14
N LEU A 489 -3.53 12.99 -17.99
CA LEU A 489 -2.66 13.55 -16.97
C LEU A 489 -1.61 14.44 -17.65
N LEU A 490 -1.53 15.70 -17.23
CA LEU A 490 -0.59 16.71 -17.72
C LEU A 490 0.38 17.10 -16.59
N PRO A 491 1.37 16.25 -16.25
CA PRO A 491 2.36 16.57 -15.24
C PRO A 491 3.26 17.73 -15.67
N GLY A 492 3.43 18.72 -14.80
CA GLY A 492 4.50 19.71 -14.87
C GLY A 492 4.01 21.15 -14.95
N PRO A 493 4.69 22.10 -14.29
CA PRO A 493 4.24 23.50 -14.20
C PRO A 493 4.40 24.31 -15.49
N VAL A 494 5.14 23.82 -16.49
CA VAL A 494 5.50 24.59 -17.71
C VAL A 494 5.04 23.87 -18.97
N PHE A 495 3.79 23.41 -19.01
CA PHE A 495 3.23 22.83 -20.23
C PHE A 495 2.96 23.94 -21.27
N ARG A 496 3.98 24.31 -22.06
CA ARG A 496 3.86 25.30 -23.16
C ARG A 496 3.63 24.66 -24.53
N VAL A 497 3.43 23.36 -24.56
CA VAL A 497 3.42 22.64 -25.83
C VAL A 497 2.05 22.74 -26.45
N PRO A 498 1.91 23.30 -27.67
CA PRO A 498 0.61 23.37 -28.34
C PRO A 498 0.04 21.96 -28.48
N LEU A 499 -1.21 21.79 -28.03
CA LEU A 499 -1.97 20.54 -28.12
C LEU A 499 -2.85 20.48 -29.39
N ASN A 500 -2.56 21.35 -30.36
CA ASN A 500 -3.12 21.29 -31.71
C ASN A 500 -2.93 19.89 -32.30
N GLY A 501 -3.98 19.32 -32.90
CA GLY A 501 -3.89 17.99 -33.53
C GLY A 501 -4.15 16.81 -32.59
N LEU A 502 -4.52 17.04 -31.33
CA LEU A 502 -5.31 16.04 -30.62
C LEU A 502 -6.68 15.93 -31.31
N HIS A 503 -7.12 14.71 -31.59
CA HIS A 503 -8.37 14.35 -32.26
C HIS A 503 -9.35 13.67 -31.28
N LEU A 504 -9.40 14.17 -30.04
CA LEU A 504 -10.26 13.61 -29.00
C LEU A 504 -11.74 13.75 -29.35
N ASN A 505 -12.08 14.74 -30.15
CA ASN A 505 -13.42 14.94 -30.70
C ASN A 505 -13.95 13.79 -31.57
N ARG A 506 -13.16 12.76 -31.91
CA ARG A 506 -13.63 11.57 -32.62
C ARG A 506 -14.08 10.44 -31.70
N LEU A 507 -13.94 10.59 -30.38
CA LEU A 507 -14.35 9.60 -29.39
C LEU A 507 -15.85 9.75 -29.06
N ILE A 508 -16.65 8.72 -29.40
CA ILE A 508 -18.13 8.78 -29.38
C ILE A 508 -18.80 7.96 -28.25
N HIS A 509 -18.03 7.14 -27.52
CA HIS A 509 -18.57 6.17 -26.55
C HIS A 509 -17.99 6.33 -25.13
N LEU A 510 -17.52 7.54 -24.79
CA LEU A 510 -16.96 7.77 -23.47
C LEU A 510 -18.06 7.81 -22.41
N GLU A 511 -17.84 7.09 -21.32
CA GLU A 511 -18.64 7.06 -20.10
C GLU A 511 -17.98 7.87 -18.97
N MET A 512 -16.63 7.95 -18.99
CA MET A 512 -15.82 8.72 -18.06
C MET A 512 -14.74 9.53 -18.78
N ILE A 513 -14.64 10.81 -18.45
CA ILE A 513 -13.51 11.68 -18.80
C ILE A 513 -12.90 12.22 -17.51
N PHE A 514 -11.59 12.03 -17.35
CA PHE A 514 -10.78 12.59 -16.29
C PHE A 514 -9.66 13.43 -16.92
N VAL A 515 -9.54 14.69 -16.52
CA VAL A 515 -8.45 15.57 -16.94
C VAL A 515 -7.80 16.14 -15.69
N ALA A 516 -6.50 15.91 -15.50
CA ALA A 516 -5.74 16.55 -14.43
C ALA A 516 -4.45 17.16 -14.96
N GLY A 517 -4.15 18.39 -14.58
CA GLY A 517 -2.95 19.07 -15.02
C GLY A 517 -2.57 20.28 -14.20
N ILE A 518 -1.28 20.59 -14.21
CA ILE A 518 -0.77 21.91 -13.85
C ILE A 518 -0.37 22.56 -15.17
N CYS A 519 -0.85 23.76 -15.46
CA CYS A 519 -0.50 24.45 -16.69
C CYS A 519 -0.41 25.93 -16.38
N SER A 520 0.71 26.56 -16.71
CA SER A 520 0.92 28.00 -16.47
C SER A 520 0.32 28.88 -17.58
N ASP A 521 -0.01 28.29 -18.72
CA ASP A 521 -0.47 29.00 -19.90
C ASP A 521 -1.64 28.22 -20.50
N TYR A 522 -2.86 28.56 -20.05
CA TYR A 522 -4.12 28.00 -20.55
C TYR A 522 -4.12 27.71 -22.05
N ASP A 523 -3.89 26.45 -22.44
CA ASP A 523 -4.01 26.04 -23.83
C ASP A 523 -5.49 25.76 -24.13
N SER A 524 -6.17 26.76 -24.66
CA SER A 524 -7.56 26.64 -25.11
C SER A 524 -7.81 25.44 -26.06
N SER A 525 -6.76 24.89 -26.69
CA SER A 525 -6.89 23.72 -27.56
C SER A 525 -7.24 22.43 -26.80
N ILE A 526 -6.68 22.15 -25.61
CA ILE A 526 -7.05 20.93 -24.87
C ILE A 526 -8.49 20.97 -24.41
N VAL A 527 -8.94 22.13 -23.93
CA VAL A 527 -10.32 22.34 -23.49
C VAL A 527 -11.27 22.21 -24.67
N SER A 528 -10.89 22.78 -25.82
CA SER A 528 -11.64 22.65 -27.07
C SER A 528 -11.74 21.19 -27.54
N GLU A 529 -10.68 20.40 -27.42
CA GLU A 529 -10.69 18.98 -27.81
C GLU A 529 -11.48 18.11 -26.85
N VAL A 530 -11.32 18.30 -25.54
CA VAL A 530 -12.13 17.63 -24.52
C VAL A 530 -13.60 18.02 -24.68
N ALA A 531 -13.91 19.29 -24.97
CA ALA A 531 -15.27 19.74 -25.26
C ALA A 531 -15.85 19.04 -26.50
N GLY A 532 -15.01 18.78 -27.51
CA GLY A 532 -15.39 17.99 -28.67
C GLY A 532 -15.74 16.55 -28.29
N ALA A 533 -14.90 15.91 -27.47
CA ALA A 533 -15.13 14.55 -26.97
C ALA A 533 -16.43 14.45 -26.15
N ILE A 534 -16.67 15.43 -25.26
CA ILE A 534 -17.90 15.54 -24.46
C ILE A 534 -19.13 15.72 -25.37
N ALA A 535 -19.03 16.55 -26.40
CA ALA A 535 -20.13 16.78 -27.33
C ALA A 535 -20.52 15.52 -28.10
N GLN A 536 -19.55 14.66 -28.42
CA GLN A 536 -19.74 13.44 -29.20
C GLN A 536 -20.10 12.20 -28.38
N SER A 537 -19.98 12.26 -27.05
CA SER A 537 -20.26 11.14 -26.15
C SER A 537 -21.58 11.35 -25.39
N PRO A 538 -22.74 10.89 -25.92
CA PRO A 538 -24.03 10.97 -25.22
C PRO A 538 -24.06 10.26 -23.87
N SER A 539 -23.37 9.12 -23.79
CA SER A 539 -23.35 8.24 -22.60
C SER A 539 -22.41 8.72 -21.49
N LEU A 540 -21.81 9.91 -21.65
CA LEU A 540 -20.87 10.45 -20.69
C LEU A 540 -21.60 10.76 -19.37
N ALA A 541 -21.29 9.97 -18.35
CA ALA A 541 -21.91 10.05 -17.03
C ALA A 541 -20.95 10.62 -15.97
N HIS A 542 -19.64 10.48 -16.16
CA HIS A 542 -18.62 10.91 -15.21
C HIS A 542 -17.69 11.92 -15.86
N LEU A 543 -17.66 13.14 -15.33
CA LEU A 543 -16.72 14.17 -15.75
C LEU A 543 -15.91 14.64 -14.55
N GLU A 544 -14.60 14.57 -14.66
CA GLU A 544 -13.71 15.10 -13.66
C GLU A 544 -12.61 15.96 -14.28
N VAL A 545 -12.45 17.18 -13.78
CA VAL A 545 -11.48 18.15 -14.29
C VAL A 545 -10.75 18.81 -13.13
N PHE A 546 -9.44 18.64 -13.08
CA PHE A 546 -8.54 19.22 -12.10
C PHE A 546 -7.52 20.06 -12.85
N TYR A 547 -7.61 21.38 -12.75
CA TYR A 547 -6.75 22.26 -13.53
C TYR A 547 -6.13 23.32 -12.66
N GLN A 548 -4.84 23.19 -12.36
CA GLN A 548 -4.12 24.17 -11.57
C GLN A 548 -3.43 25.18 -12.50
N ASP A 549 -4.00 26.38 -12.60
CA ASP A 549 -3.50 27.52 -13.38
C ASP A 549 -3.80 28.82 -12.61
N ASP A 550 -3.06 29.89 -12.90
CA ASP A 550 -3.35 31.24 -12.44
C ASP A 550 -4.66 31.77 -13.07
N TYR A 551 -5.00 31.30 -14.29
CA TYR A 551 -6.22 31.66 -15.00
C TYR A 551 -6.95 30.41 -15.52
N PRO A 552 -7.57 29.63 -14.64
CA PRO A 552 -8.12 28.36 -15.07
C PRO A 552 -9.36 28.55 -15.96
N PRO A 553 -9.59 27.62 -16.89
CA PRO A 553 -10.76 27.65 -17.77
C PRO A 553 -12.07 27.72 -17.01
N LEU A 554 -13.06 28.33 -17.66
CA LEU A 554 -14.45 28.13 -17.29
C LEU A 554 -14.87 26.69 -17.63
N VAL A 555 -15.56 26.01 -16.72
CA VAL A 555 -16.19 24.71 -16.99
C VAL A 555 -17.12 24.76 -18.20
N GLU A 556 -17.77 25.91 -18.46
CA GLU A 556 -18.59 26.11 -19.65
C GLU A 556 -17.79 25.90 -20.95
N ASN A 557 -16.49 26.15 -20.96
CA ASN A 557 -15.64 25.94 -22.13
C ASN A 557 -15.56 24.44 -22.50
N PHE A 558 -15.62 23.54 -21.51
CA PHE A 558 -15.70 22.09 -21.73
C PHE A 558 -17.06 21.65 -22.29
N LEU A 559 -18.10 22.48 -22.12
CA LEU A 559 -19.46 22.20 -22.61
C LEU A 559 -19.81 23.03 -23.87
N ALA A 560 -18.93 23.94 -24.30
CA ALA A 560 -19.23 24.96 -25.30
C ALA A 560 -19.56 24.38 -26.69
N LYS A 561 -18.96 23.25 -27.07
CA LYS A 561 -19.20 22.60 -28.38
C LYS A 561 -20.48 21.77 -28.43
N ARG A 562 -21.18 21.57 -27.31
CA ARG A 562 -22.33 20.69 -27.27
C ARG A 562 -23.62 21.40 -27.71
N SER A 563 -24.41 20.74 -28.55
CA SER A 563 -25.74 21.21 -28.93
C SER A 563 -26.68 21.23 -27.71
N PRO A 564 -27.47 22.31 -27.51
CA PRO A 564 -28.48 22.38 -26.45
C PRO A 564 -29.53 21.25 -26.50
N GLN A 565 -29.75 20.63 -27.66
CA GLN A 565 -30.78 19.60 -27.88
C GLN A 565 -30.39 18.21 -27.35
N MET A 566 -29.13 17.99 -27.00
CA MET A 566 -28.62 16.68 -26.60
C MET A 566 -28.34 16.68 -25.09
N PRO A 567 -29.27 16.23 -24.23
CA PRO A 567 -29.06 16.24 -22.80
C PRO A 567 -27.86 15.37 -22.43
N LEU A 568 -27.02 15.84 -21.50
CA LEU A 568 -26.05 14.99 -20.80
C LEU A 568 -26.78 14.29 -19.67
N ASN A 569 -26.30 13.10 -19.36
CA ASN A 569 -26.78 12.36 -18.20
C ASN A 569 -25.65 12.24 -17.19
N PHE A 570 -25.01 13.36 -16.86
CA PHE A 570 -23.93 13.38 -15.87
C PHE A 570 -24.48 12.92 -14.53
N SER A 571 -23.99 11.78 -14.04
CA SER A 571 -24.25 11.30 -12.69
C SER A 571 -23.23 11.86 -11.70
N HIS A 572 -22.00 12.11 -12.15
CA HIS A 572 -20.91 12.60 -11.33
C HIS A 572 -20.13 13.72 -12.04
N VAL A 573 -19.95 14.84 -11.36
CA VAL A 573 -19.12 15.96 -11.79
C VAL A 573 -18.16 16.34 -10.67
N ALA A 574 -16.85 16.28 -10.95
CA ALA A 574 -15.80 16.77 -10.06
C ALA A 574 -14.99 17.86 -10.74
N ILE A 575 -14.89 19.03 -10.12
CA ILE A 575 -14.18 20.19 -10.63
C ILE A 575 -13.25 20.69 -9.52
N SER A 576 -11.96 20.78 -9.82
CA SER A 576 -10.96 21.34 -8.90
C SER A 576 -10.14 22.43 -9.54
N ASP A 577 -9.88 23.49 -8.77
CA ASP A 577 -9.00 24.61 -9.14
C ASP A 577 -9.46 25.36 -10.40
N MET A 578 -10.76 25.32 -10.73
CA MET A 578 -11.32 25.96 -11.93
C MET A 578 -12.37 27.03 -11.62
N GLN A 579 -12.53 27.94 -12.58
CA GLN A 579 -13.71 28.80 -12.64
C GLN A 579 -14.88 28.04 -13.25
N TYR A 580 -16.10 28.34 -12.83
CA TYR A 580 -17.28 27.62 -13.27
C TYR A 580 -18.46 28.56 -13.25
N ASN A 581 -19.19 28.55 -14.35
CA ASN A 581 -20.48 29.19 -14.51
C ASN A 581 -21.44 28.09 -14.96
N LEU A 582 -21.63 27.08 -14.11
CA LEU A 582 -22.59 26.02 -14.44
C LEU A 582 -23.99 26.61 -14.29
N ARG A 583 -24.55 27.17 -15.37
CA ARG A 583 -26.01 27.30 -15.42
C ARG A 583 -26.57 25.90 -15.50
N VAL A 584 -27.44 25.51 -14.57
CA VAL A 584 -28.11 24.23 -14.62
C VAL A 584 -28.96 24.21 -15.88
N LYS A 585 -28.41 23.58 -16.91
CA LYS A 585 -29.11 23.24 -18.14
C LYS A 585 -29.87 21.94 -17.89
N PRO A 586 -30.81 21.55 -18.77
CA PRO A 586 -31.45 20.22 -18.74
C PRO A 586 -30.48 19.03 -18.69
N GLN A 587 -29.20 19.30 -18.95
CA GLN A 587 -28.06 18.39 -18.93
C GLN A 587 -27.64 17.89 -17.53
N LEU A 588 -28.14 18.47 -16.44
CA LEU A 588 -27.72 18.09 -15.07
C LEU A 588 -28.81 17.37 -14.25
N HIS A 589 -29.97 17.03 -14.81
CA HIS A 589 -31.05 16.38 -14.03
C HIS A 589 -30.66 15.01 -13.43
N ALA A 590 -29.71 14.32 -14.06
CA ALA A 590 -29.19 13.06 -13.54
C ALA A 590 -28.02 13.20 -12.56
N LEU A 591 -27.62 14.43 -12.24
CA LEU A 591 -26.52 14.67 -11.31
C LEU A 591 -26.89 14.12 -9.94
N ARG A 592 -26.04 13.23 -9.43
CA ARG A 592 -26.15 12.63 -8.09
C ARG A 592 -24.94 12.92 -7.25
N SER A 593 -23.78 13.15 -7.87
CA SER A 593 -22.55 13.47 -7.17
C SER A 593 -21.90 14.73 -7.73
N LEU A 594 -21.55 15.63 -6.82
CA LEU A 594 -20.89 16.89 -7.11
C LEU A 594 -19.67 17.06 -6.22
N GLU A 595 -18.54 17.38 -6.81
CA GLU A 595 -17.29 17.70 -6.11
C GLU A 595 -16.73 19.01 -6.66
N LEU A 596 -16.64 20.02 -5.80
CA LEU A 596 -16.18 21.38 -6.12
C LEU A 596 -15.08 21.75 -5.12
N ILE A 597 -13.83 21.67 -5.54
CA ILE A 597 -12.66 21.91 -4.67
C ILE A 597 -11.81 23.05 -5.25
N ASN A 598 -11.23 23.89 -4.41
CA ASN A 598 -10.39 25.03 -4.75
C ASN A 598 -10.99 25.95 -5.83
N THR A 599 -12.32 26.09 -5.86
CA THR A 599 -12.99 26.78 -6.98
C THR A 599 -12.82 28.32 -6.96
N ALA A 600 -12.06 28.81 -5.99
CA ALA A 600 -11.53 30.16 -5.89
C ALA A 600 -9.99 30.10 -5.92
N PRO A 601 -9.37 30.00 -7.12
CA PRO A 601 -7.93 30.17 -7.25
C PRO A 601 -7.53 31.58 -6.76
N PHE A 602 -6.26 31.73 -6.42
CA PHE A 602 -5.67 32.89 -5.75
C PHE A 602 -6.11 34.28 -6.28
N PRO A 603 -6.08 35.32 -5.42
CA PRO A 603 -6.60 36.66 -5.72
C PRO A 603 -5.96 37.27 -6.98
N PRO A 604 -6.71 38.14 -7.69
CA PRO A 604 -7.40 39.30 -7.10
C PRO A 604 -8.73 39.03 -6.37
N LEU A 605 -9.01 39.80 -5.31
CA LEU A 605 -10.26 39.78 -4.51
C LEU A 605 -11.53 39.88 -5.37
N GLU A 606 -11.43 40.56 -6.52
CA GLU A 606 -12.51 40.74 -7.50
C GLU A 606 -13.06 39.39 -8.03
N TYR A 607 -12.18 38.41 -8.27
CA TYR A 607 -12.59 37.08 -8.74
C TYR A 607 -13.35 36.28 -7.68
N LEU A 608 -13.05 36.50 -6.39
CA LEU A 608 -13.80 35.86 -5.29
C LEU A 608 -15.26 36.31 -5.27
N MET A 609 -15.52 37.60 -5.51
CA MET A 609 -16.89 38.11 -5.57
C MET A 609 -17.64 37.54 -6.77
N GLN A 610 -17.01 37.47 -7.95
CA GLN A 610 -17.64 36.88 -9.12
C GLN A 610 -17.92 35.38 -8.93
N SER A 611 -16.95 34.60 -8.45
CA SER A 611 -17.10 33.16 -8.18
C SER A 611 -18.29 32.88 -7.25
N ARG A 612 -18.48 33.69 -6.20
CA ARG A 612 -19.65 33.61 -5.31
C ARG A 612 -20.99 33.80 -6.01
N THR A 613 -21.07 34.80 -6.89
CA THR A 613 -22.33 35.05 -7.62
C THR A 613 -22.67 33.87 -8.53
N LEU A 614 -21.66 33.30 -9.19
CA LEU A 614 -21.83 32.11 -10.03
C LEU A 614 -22.27 30.90 -9.22
N MET A 615 -21.64 30.68 -8.07
CA MET A 615 -21.99 29.64 -7.11
C MET A 615 -23.43 29.75 -6.59
N THR A 616 -23.80 30.98 -6.22
CA THR A 616 -25.12 31.30 -5.72
C THR A 616 -26.18 30.96 -6.77
N ASN A 617 -25.92 31.32 -8.03
CA ASN A 617 -26.83 31.03 -9.13
C ASN A 617 -26.88 29.52 -9.43
N PHE A 618 -25.75 28.81 -9.35
CA PHE A 618 -25.70 27.37 -9.55
C PHE A 618 -26.56 26.62 -8.53
N TYR A 619 -26.37 26.83 -7.23
CA TYR A 619 -27.19 26.15 -6.21
C TYR A 619 -28.66 26.53 -6.26
N ARG A 620 -28.99 27.81 -6.52
CA ARG A 620 -30.39 28.20 -6.76
C ARG A 620 -31.00 27.41 -7.91
N SER A 621 -30.26 27.27 -9.00
CA SER A 621 -30.75 26.50 -10.15
C SER A 621 -30.92 25.00 -9.82
N LEU A 622 -30.10 24.42 -8.93
CA LEU A 622 -30.33 23.06 -8.43
C LEU A 622 -31.62 22.94 -7.60
N ILE A 623 -31.94 23.97 -6.80
CA ILE A 623 -33.21 24.06 -6.05
C ILE A 623 -34.38 24.16 -7.03
N ASP A 624 -34.31 25.09 -7.98
CA ASP A 624 -35.37 25.37 -8.95
C ASP A 624 -35.70 24.13 -9.80
N GLU A 625 -34.67 23.39 -10.21
CA GLU A 625 -34.78 22.16 -11.00
C GLU A 625 -34.97 20.88 -10.15
N ARG A 626 -35.06 21.03 -8.81
CA ARG A 626 -35.24 19.93 -7.83
C ARG A 626 -34.22 18.79 -8.00
N ILE A 627 -32.98 19.14 -8.29
CA ILE A 627 -31.89 18.17 -8.44
C ILE A 627 -31.39 17.79 -7.05
N LEU A 628 -31.57 16.53 -6.68
CA LEU A 628 -31.17 16.00 -5.38
C LEU A 628 -29.81 15.30 -5.50
N LEU A 629 -28.81 15.82 -4.79
CA LEU A 629 -27.48 15.23 -4.75
C LEU A 629 -27.38 14.22 -3.60
N GLU A 630 -26.79 13.08 -3.89
CA GLU A 630 -26.46 12.01 -2.93
C GLU A 630 -25.06 12.23 -2.34
N ARG A 631 -24.13 12.76 -3.14
CA ARG A 631 -22.74 13.03 -2.73
C ARG A 631 -22.34 14.46 -3.02
N ILE A 632 -21.91 15.18 -1.99
CA ILE A 632 -21.45 16.56 -2.09
C ILE A 632 -20.08 16.67 -1.44
N VAL A 633 -19.10 17.15 -2.21
CA VAL A 633 -17.78 17.53 -1.70
C VAL A 633 -17.52 18.98 -2.08
N VAL A 634 -17.36 19.85 -1.11
CA VAL A 634 -17.15 21.29 -1.31
C VAL A 634 -16.03 21.79 -0.42
N ASP A 635 -15.40 22.89 -0.80
CA ASP A 635 -14.40 23.55 0.04
C ASP A 635 -14.73 25.00 0.47
N ASP A 636 -15.92 25.46 0.07
CA ASP A 636 -16.47 26.74 0.47
C ASP A 636 -17.96 26.59 0.82
N VAL A 637 -18.42 27.40 1.78
CA VAL A 637 -19.80 27.38 2.29
C VAL A 637 -20.35 28.78 2.32
N PHE A 638 -21.55 28.94 1.79
CA PHE A 638 -22.25 30.22 1.70
C PHE A 638 -23.77 30.02 1.85
N PRO A 639 -24.56 31.09 2.05
CA PRO A 639 -25.97 30.98 2.40
C PRO A 639 -26.80 30.12 1.43
N THR A 640 -26.63 30.28 0.11
CA THR A 640 -27.40 29.53 -0.90
C THR A 640 -27.02 28.07 -1.03
N PHE A 641 -25.79 27.67 -0.67
CA PHE A 641 -25.44 26.26 -0.52
C PHE A 641 -26.22 25.64 0.64
N LEU A 642 -26.31 26.34 1.76
CA LEU A 642 -27.11 25.90 2.90
C LEU A 642 -28.61 25.89 2.58
N ASP A 643 -29.13 26.88 1.83
CA ASP A 643 -30.51 26.87 1.33
C ASP A 643 -30.77 25.63 0.46
N TYR A 644 -29.80 25.24 -0.37
CA TYR A 644 -29.89 24.04 -1.19
C TYR A 644 -29.95 22.77 -0.33
N LEU A 645 -29.04 22.61 0.64
CA LEU A 645 -29.10 21.47 1.56
C LEU A 645 -30.39 21.45 2.39
N ASP A 646 -30.95 22.62 2.74
CA ASP A 646 -32.18 22.74 3.51
C ASP A 646 -33.44 22.39 2.70
N SER A 647 -33.36 22.47 1.37
CA SER A 647 -34.47 22.26 0.43
C SER A 647 -34.92 20.79 0.29
N TYR A 648 -34.10 19.83 0.74
CA TYR A 648 -34.42 18.40 0.70
C TYR A 648 -33.90 17.65 1.93
N SER A 649 -34.29 16.38 2.07
CA SER A 649 -33.92 15.52 3.21
C SER A 649 -33.88 14.05 2.80
N GLY A 650 -33.03 13.25 3.47
CA GLY A 650 -33.06 11.79 3.40
C GLY A 650 -32.43 11.14 2.16
N VAL A 651 -31.80 11.91 1.28
CA VAL A 651 -31.12 11.41 0.06
C VAL A 651 -29.59 11.56 0.15
N LEU A 652 -29.10 12.52 0.92
CA LEU A 652 -27.67 12.82 1.04
C LEU A 652 -26.95 11.70 1.82
N THR A 653 -26.06 10.98 1.16
CA THR A 653 -25.26 9.88 1.72
C THR A 653 -23.83 10.31 2.05
N GLU A 654 -23.25 11.25 1.30
CA GLU A 654 -21.91 11.80 1.57
C GLU A 654 -21.92 13.32 1.55
N LEU A 655 -21.45 13.92 2.64
CA LEU A 655 -21.18 15.34 2.75
C LEU A 655 -19.76 15.56 3.23
N SER A 656 -18.94 16.17 2.38
CA SER A 656 -17.58 16.58 2.71
C SER A 656 -17.41 18.09 2.52
N ILE A 657 -17.11 18.78 3.60
CA ILE A 657 -16.77 20.20 3.65
C ILE A 657 -15.29 20.30 4.03
N LEU A 658 -14.45 20.50 3.03
CA LEU A 658 -12.99 20.41 3.14
C LEU A 658 -12.37 21.80 3.17
N TYR A 659 -11.29 22.00 3.92
CA TYR A 659 -10.41 23.16 3.76
C TYR A 659 -11.07 24.56 3.83
N LEU A 660 -12.24 24.72 4.46
CA LEU A 660 -13.00 25.98 4.51
C LEU A 660 -12.10 27.20 4.51
N TYR A 661 -11.97 27.80 3.32
CA TYR A 661 -11.15 28.97 3.13
C TYR A 661 -11.93 30.19 3.62
N LYS A 662 -11.27 31.36 3.72
CA LYS A 662 -11.88 32.59 4.26
C LYS A 662 -12.25 33.56 3.14
N PRO A 663 -13.39 33.39 2.46
CA PRO A 663 -13.88 34.41 1.54
C PRO A 663 -14.84 35.40 2.25
N VAL A 664 -15.44 35.01 3.39
CA VAL A 664 -16.42 35.82 4.18
C VAL A 664 -15.79 36.41 5.45
N ALA A 665 -16.50 37.35 6.10
CA ALA A 665 -16.22 37.71 7.48
C ALA A 665 -16.40 36.48 8.39
N TRP A 666 -15.60 36.37 9.46
CA TRP A 666 -15.65 35.22 10.37
C TRP A 666 -17.02 35.04 11.02
N GLN A 667 -17.67 36.14 11.40
CA GLN A 667 -19.01 36.10 11.97
C GLN A 667 -20.00 35.43 11.02
N GLU A 668 -19.93 35.75 9.73
CA GLU A 668 -20.80 35.13 8.73
C GLU A 668 -20.53 33.63 8.59
N LEU A 669 -19.26 33.20 8.65
CA LEU A 669 -18.91 31.77 8.63
C LEU A 669 -19.44 31.03 9.87
N ASP A 670 -19.39 31.67 11.03
CA ASP A 670 -19.88 31.14 12.30
C ASP A 670 -21.42 31.07 12.32
N ASP A 671 -22.10 32.09 11.79
CA ASP A 671 -23.55 32.10 11.61
C ASP A 671 -24.02 30.98 10.65
N LEU A 672 -23.25 30.72 9.58
CA LEU A 672 -23.49 29.61 8.66
C LEU A 672 -23.30 28.24 9.34
N ALA A 673 -22.27 28.08 10.18
CA ALA A 673 -22.06 26.85 10.95
C ALA A 673 -23.21 26.59 11.91
N ALA A 674 -23.63 27.62 12.66
CA ALA A 674 -24.74 27.55 13.59
C ALA A 674 -26.03 27.14 12.88
N ARG A 675 -26.32 27.73 11.71
CA ARG A 675 -27.46 27.34 10.88
C ARG A 675 -27.36 25.88 10.43
N PHE A 676 -26.18 25.45 9.95
CA PHE A 676 -25.96 24.09 9.48
C PHE A 676 -26.24 23.05 10.58
N TYR A 677 -25.63 23.19 11.76
CA TYR A 677 -25.82 22.26 12.86
C TYR A 677 -27.24 22.29 13.44
N ALA A 678 -27.87 23.47 13.53
CA ALA A 678 -29.19 23.61 14.13
C ALA A 678 -30.34 23.12 13.22
N SER A 679 -30.24 23.35 11.90
CA SER A 679 -31.38 23.16 10.99
C SER A 679 -31.16 22.14 9.87
N ILE A 680 -29.95 22.04 9.33
CA ILE A 680 -29.68 21.28 8.11
C ILE A 680 -29.20 19.87 8.43
N LEU A 681 -28.17 19.72 9.28
CA LEU A 681 -27.64 18.41 9.65
C LEU A 681 -28.74 17.46 10.19
N PRO A 682 -29.68 17.90 11.07
CA PRO A 682 -30.77 17.03 11.53
C PRO A 682 -31.65 16.44 10.41
N LYS A 683 -31.80 17.12 9.27
CA LYS A 683 -32.61 16.66 8.12
C LYS A 683 -31.95 15.51 7.35
N HIS A 684 -30.62 15.45 7.37
CA HIS A 684 -29.84 14.47 6.59
C HIS A 684 -29.23 13.36 7.46
N ILE A 685 -29.28 13.50 8.78
CA ILE A 685 -28.62 12.61 9.75
C ILE A 685 -29.02 11.13 9.58
N GLY A 686 -30.22 10.85 9.10
CA GLY A 686 -30.73 9.49 8.90
C GLY A 686 -30.24 8.81 7.62
N SER A 687 -29.79 9.55 6.61
CA SER A 687 -29.30 9.01 5.32
C SER A 687 -27.78 9.09 5.18
N LEU A 688 -27.12 9.88 6.02
CA LEU A 688 -25.71 10.19 5.87
C LEU A 688 -24.81 9.02 6.31
N GLU A 689 -24.00 8.52 5.38
CA GLU A 689 -23.02 7.47 5.61
C GLU A 689 -21.61 8.04 5.82
N ILE A 690 -21.28 9.15 5.15
CA ILE A 690 -19.97 9.80 5.21
C ILE A 690 -20.18 11.28 5.56
N LEU A 691 -19.62 11.69 6.70
CA LEU A 691 -19.56 13.10 7.09
C LEU A 691 -18.12 13.51 7.31
N ASN A 692 -17.68 14.50 6.56
CA ASN A 692 -16.33 15.04 6.66
C ASN A 692 -16.39 16.56 6.78
N ILE A 693 -16.13 17.10 7.97
CA ILE A 693 -16.07 18.54 8.22
C ILE A 693 -14.66 18.87 8.69
N SER A 694 -13.82 19.37 7.78
CA SER A 694 -12.41 19.61 8.05
C SER A 694 -12.02 21.06 7.73
N PRO A 695 -12.52 22.06 8.50
CA PRO A 695 -12.09 23.45 8.35
C PRO A 695 -10.59 23.59 8.54
N PHE A 696 -10.00 24.53 7.80
CA PHE A 696 -8.57 24.82 7.90
C PHE A 696 -8.22 25.64 9.15
N PHE A 697 -9.16 26.44 9.66
CA PHE A 697 -8.97 27.33 10.82
C PHE A 697 -10.00 27.05 11.91
N THR A 698 -9.69 27.42 13.15
CA THR A 698 -10.63 27.36 14.28
C THR A 698 -11.82 28.29 14.05
N CYS A 699 -13.02 27.73 13.98
CA CYS A 699 -14.31 28.41 13.85
C CYS A 699 -15.45 27.49 14.32
N GLU A 700 -16.69 27.96 14.29
CA GLU A 700 -17.87 27.20 14.73
C GLU A 700 -18.18 25.97 13.83
N TRP A 701 -17.45 25.76 12.73
CA TRP A 701 -17.51 24.51 11.95
C TRP A 701 -16.73 23.36 12.60
N CYS A 702 -15.81 23.65 13.52
CA CYS A 702 -15.12 22.62 14.27
C CYS A 702 -16.11 21.85 15.15
N PHE A 703 -15.80 20.60 15.46
CA PHE A 703 -16.63 19.82 16.36
C PHE A 703 -16.65 20.44 17.76
N HIS A 704 -17.85 20.72 18.27
CA HIS A 704 -18.06 21.11 19.65
C HIS A 704 -18.72 20.01 20.46
N PRO A 705 -18.35 19.81 21.74
CA PRO A 705 -18.97 18.82 22.62
C PRO A 705 -20.50 18.94 22.71
N ARG A 706 -21.01 20.17 22.63
CA ARG A 706 -22.44 20.47 22.65
C ARG A 706 -23.22 19.87 21.48
N GLU A 707 -22.57 19.59 20.34
CA GLU A 707 -23.19 19.05 19.13
C GLU A 707 -23.16 17.51 19.10
N HIS A 708 -22.52 16.86 20.07
CA HIS A 708 -22.41 15.39 20.16
C HIS A 708 -23.76 14.66 19.97
N PHE A 709 -24.85 15.21 20.54
CA PHE A 709 -26.18 14.60 20.44
C PHE A 709 -26.74 14.58 19.01
N LEU A 710 -26.24 15.43 18.11
CA LEU A 710 -26.60 15.42 16.70
C LEU A 710 -25.94 14.25 16.00
N PHE A 711 -24.64 14.07 16.21
CA PHE A 711 -23.86 12.98 15.62
C PHE A 711 -24.32 11.62 16.13
N SER A 712 -24.69 11.48 17.42
CA SER A 712 -25.18 10.22 17.97
C SER A 712 -26.50 9.73 17.36
N ARG A 713 -27.23 10.60 16.65
CA ARG A 713 -28.44 10.25 15.90
C ARG A 713 -28.16 9.78 14.47
N ALA A 714 -26.90 9.81 14.03
CA ALA A 714 -26.48 9.46 12.66
C ALA A 714 -26.37 7.95 12.47
N THR A 715 -27.50 7.24 12.58
CA THR A 715 -27.50 5.77 12.65
C THR A 715 -26.89 5.07 11.44
N GLN A 716 -26.78 5.72 10.27
CA GLN A 716 -26.17 5.15 9.06
C GLN A 716 -24.69 5.54 8.87
N LEU A 717 -24.13 6.34 9.78
CA LEU A 717 -22.80 6.91 9.63
C LEU A 717 -21.71 5.84 9.75
N ARG A 718 -20.89 5.70 8.70
CA ARG A 718 -19.76 4.77 8.61
C ARG A 718 -18.43 5.48 8.78
N PHE A 719 -18.31 6.68 8.25
CA PHE A 719 -17.10 7.49 8.33
C PHE A 719 -17.40 8.88 8.87
N LEU A 720 -16.69 9.27 9.93
CA LEU A 720 -16.76 10.61 10.49
C LEU A 720 -15.38 11.24 10.50
N ASN A 721 -15.18 12.34 9.76
CA ASN A 721 -14.02 13.20 9.91
C ASN A 721 -14.44 14.56 10.47
N VAL A 722 -13.85 14.98 11.58
CA VAL A 722 -14.11 16.28 12.18
C VAL A 722 -12.82 16.98 12.58
N SER A 723 -12.79 18.31 12.43
CA SER A 723 -11.72 19.10 13.01
C SER A 723 -12.02 19.56 14.43
N PHE A 724 -11.00 19.58 15.27
CA PHE A 724 -11.04 20.16 16.60
C PHE A 724 -10.42 21.56 16.61
N ALA A 725 -11.04 22.47 17.38
CA ALA A 725 -10.53 23.80 17.56
C ALA A 725 -9.36 23.80 18.55
N PHE A 726 -8.23 24.39 18.17
CA PHE A 726 -7.07 24.62 19.04
C PHE A 726 -7.38 25.75 20.05
N THR A 727 -8.19 25.40 21.06
CA THR A 727 -8.55 26.27 22.19
C THR A 727 -8.03 25.66 23.50
N HIS A 728 -8.24 26.33 24.65
CA HIS A 728 -7.74 25.93 25.97
C HIS A 728 -7.93 24.43 26.25
N SER A 729 -6.94 23.77 26.87
CA SER A 729 -6.86 22.30 27.06
C SER A 729 -8.17 21.63 27.53
N HIS A 730 -8.94 22.29 28.39
CA HIS A 730 -10.20 21.75 28.92
C HIS A 730 -11.25 21.43 27.84
N THR A 731 -11.33 22.22 26.76
CA THR A 731 -12.31 21.98 25.70
C THR A 731 -11.94 20.79 24.82
N LEU A 732 -10.65 20.46 24.73
CA LEU A 732 -10.15 19.32 23.98
C LEU A 732 -10.55 18.00 24.64
N ASP A 733 -10.36 17.90 25.96
CA ASP A 733 -10.74 16.69 26.72
C ASP A 733 -12.24 16.41 26.62
N ASP A 734 -13.08 17.44 26.70
CA ASP A 734 -14.54 17.31 26.52
C ASP A 734 -14.91 16.89 25.09
N SER A 735 -14.19 17.40 24.09
CA SER A 735 -14.41 17.08 22.66
C SER A 735 -14.01 15.64 22.35
N VAL A 736 -12.84 15.22 22.84
CA VAL A 736 -12.36 13.84 22.73
C VAL A 736 -13.31 12.89 23.48
N SER A 737 -13.70 13.23 24.70
CA SER A 737 -14.62 12.38 25.48
C SER A 737 -15.98 12.24 24.80
N SER A 738 -16.46 13.32 24.17
CA SER A 738 -17.72 13.28 23.41
C SER A 738 -17.59 12.44 22.14
N ILE A 739 -16.55 12.63 21.31
CA ILE A 739 -16.40 11.85 20.08
C ILE A 739 -16.20 10.36 20.36
N MET A 740 -15.50 10.01 21.45
CA MET A 740 -15.25 8.63 21.84
C MET A 740 -16.49 7.91 22.39
N ARG A 741 -17.58 8.62 22.68
CA ARG A 741 -18.89 8.03 23.01
C ARG A 741 -19.72 7.69 21.77
N LEU A 742 -19.44 8.29 20.61
CA LEU A 742 -20.20 8.05 19.38
C LEU A 742 -20.23 6.58 18.95
N PRO A 743 -19.13 5.80 19.01
CA PRO A 743 -19.17 4.38 18.64
C PRO A 743 -20.16 3.55 19.47
N GLN A 744 -20.50 3.98 20.68
CA GLN A 744 -21.48 3.30 21.53
C GLN A 744 -22.91 3.44 20.97
N THR A 745 -23.18 4.54 20.28
CA THR A 745 -24.49 4.84 19.68
C THR A 745 -24.55 4.54 18.18
N LEU A 746 -23.41 4.56 17.48
CA LEU A 746 -23.32 4.45 16.03
C LEU A 746 -22.76 3.08 15.63
N HIS A 747 -23.63 2.07 15.57
CA HIS A 747 -23.24 0.69 15.32
C HIS A 747 -22.56 0.43 13.96
N PHE A 748 -22.76 1.32 12.98
CA PHE A 748 -22.14 1.21 11.64
C PHE A 748 -20.84 2.00 11.48
N LEU A 749 -20.42 2.74 12.50
CA LEU A 749 -19.23 3.60 12.44
C LEU A 749 -17.96 2.75 12.40
N THR A 750 -17.29 2.73 11.25
CA THR A 750 -16.06 1.95 11.03
C THR A 750 -14.79 2.77 11.20
N SER A 751 -14.86 4.09 10.99
CA SER A 751 -13.70 4.97 11.07
C SER A 751 -14.05 6.36 11.56
N ILE A 752 -13.21 6.87 12.46
CA ILE A 752 -13.24 8.24 12.95
C ILE A 752 -11.90 8.88 12.61
N LYS A 753 -11.93 10.03 11.95
CA LYS A 753 -10.76 10.84 11.70
C LYS A 753 -10.89 12.16 12.44
N ILE A 754 -9.83 12.55 13.10
CA ILE A 754 -9.75 13.79 13.87
C ILE A 754 -8.65 14.63 13.25
N THR A 755 -9.01 15.82 12.80
CA THR A 755 -8.08 16.80 12.22
C THR A 755 -7.89 18.00 13.15
N ALA A 756 -6.71 18.61 13.09
CA ALA A 756 -6.42 19.84 13.83
C ALA A 756 -6.78 21.07 12.99
N ALA A 757 -7.70 21.92 13.48
CA ALA A 757 -7.94 23.23 12.86
C ALA A 757 -6.89 24.26 13.34
N ARG A 758 -6.38 25.09 12.43
CA ARG A 758 -5.31 26.04 12.75
C ARG A 758 -5.80 27.22 13.58
N ARG A 759 -4.97 27.66 14.53
CA ARG A 759 -5.29 28.82 15.37
C ARG A 759 -5.48 30.08 14.52
N GLN A 760 -6.46 30.85 14.93
CA GLN A 760 -6.89 32.06 14.26
C GLN A 760 -5.82 33.17 14.21
N GLU A 761 -4.83 33.20 15.10
CA GLU A 761 -3.85 34.29 15.27
C GLU A 761 -2.77 34.40 14.17
N TRP A 762 -2.58 33.36 13.34
CA TRP A 762 -1.64 33.35 12.21
C TRP A 762 -2.06 34.27 11.04
N ARG A 763 -3.01 35.17 11.30
CA ARG A 763 -3.71 36.12 10.42
C ARG A 763 -2.84 37.22 9.81
N ASN A 764 -1.79 37.64 10.51
CA ASN A 764 -1.06 38.86 10.16
C ASN A 764 0.23 38.61 9.38
N LEU A 765 0.64 37.35 9.26
CA LEU A 765 1.70 36.97 8.35
C LEU A 765 1.07 36.92 6.95
N HIS A 766 1.38 37.90 6.11
CA HIS A 766 1.02 37.85 4.69
C HIS A 766 1.44 36.48 4.16
N TRP A 767 0.46 35.67 3.77
CA TRP A 767 0.71 34.36 3.20
C TRP A 767 1.47 34.53 1.88
N ASN A 768 2.80 34.53 1.95
CA ASN A 768 3.67 34.47 0.79
C ASN A 768 3.92 32.97 0.51
N PRO A 769 3.33 32.38 -0.54
CA PRO A 769 3.52 30.96 -0.85
C PRO A 769 4.96 30.59 -1.22
N ARG A 770 5.92 31.51 -1.17
CA ARG A 770 7.35 31.30 -1.42
C ARG A 770 8.26 31.31 -0.18
N CYS A 771 7.74 31.52 1.04
CA CYS A 771 8.58 31.54 2.25
C CYS A 771 8.47 30.23 3.04
N ASP A 772 9.55 29.44 3.05
CA ASP A 772 9.71 28.21 3.84
C ASP A 772 10.01 28.46 5.34
N ASP A 773 10.27 29.71 5.73
CA ASP A 773 10.87 30.02 7.04
C ASP A 773 9.95 29.83 8.26
N ASP A 774 8.62 29.88 8.09
CA ASP A 774 7.64 29.74 9.20
C ASP A 774 7.22 28.29 9.48
N TYR A 775 7.67 27.33 8.68
CA TYR A 775 7.28 25.91 8.79
C TYR A 775 7.66 25.23 10.13
N PRO A 776 8.84 25.45 10.74
CA PRO A 776 9.27 24.71 11.93
C PRO A 776 8.46 25.00 13.19
N ALA A 777 7.99 26.25 13.37
CA ALA A 777 7.17 26.63 14.51
C ALA A 777 5.78 25.98 14.46
N PHE A 778 5.28 25.75 13.24
CA PHE A 778 3.98 25.12 13.01
C PHE A 778 4.01 23.60 13.28
N THR A 779 5.08 22.91 12.88
CA THR A 779 5.22 21.47 13.14
C THR A 779 5.23 21.15 14.63
N GLY A 780 5.88 21.98 15.46
CA GLY A 780 5.90 21.77 16.91
C GLY A 780 4.51 21.81 17.55
N GLN A 781 3.66 22.77 17.17
CA GLN A 781 2.29 22.87 17.70
C GLN A 781 1.38 21.73 17.24
N ILE A 782 1.59 21.21 16.03
CA ILE A 782 0.89 20.03 15.52
C ILE A 782 1.24 18.81 16.36
N ASP A 783 2.52 18.61 16.65
CA ASP A 783 2.99 17.45 17.40
C ASP A 783 2.45 17.51 18.84
N GLU A 784 2.52 18.69 19.47
CA GLU A 784 1.89 18.94 20.78
C GLU A 784 0.38 18.65 20.77
N PHE A 785 -0.33 19.04 19.70
CA PHE A 785 -1.75 18.76 19.56
C PHE A 785 -2.06 17.27 19.39
N GLY A 786 -1.28 16.58 18.55
CA GLY A 786 -1.38 15.15 18.34
C GLY A 786 -1.15 14.38 19.63
N ASP A 787 -0.14 14.79 20.41
CA ASP A 787 0.15 14.25 21.73
C ASP A 787 -0.97 14.55 22.72
N ALA A 788 -1.54 15.76 22.72
CA ALA A 788 -2.68 16.11 23.55
C ALA A 788 -3.90 15.22 23.26
N ILE A 789 -4.29 15.06 21.99
CA ILE A 789 -5.38 14.15 21.60
C ILE A 789 -5.07 12.72 22.05
N LYS A 790 -3.85 12.25 21.80
CA LYS A 790 -3.44 10.89 22.18
C LYS A 790 -3.54 10.67 23.69
N ASN A 791 -3.11 11.66 24.47
CA ASN A 791 -3.22 11.64 25.93
C ASN A 791 -4.69 11.66 26.38
N SER A 792 -5.55 12.48 25.78
CA SER A 792 -6.99 12.51 26.08
C SER A 792 -7.67 11.18 25.73
N ILE A 793 -7.32 10.55 24.59
CA ILE A 793 -7.83 9.23 24.21
C ILE A 793 -7.38 8.17 25.22
N ASN A 794 -6.11 8.19 25.64
CA ASN A 794 -5.58 7.27 26.64
C ASN A 794 -6.25 7.46 28.01
N ASN A 795 -6.53 8.70 28.40
CA ASN A 795 -7.24 9.04 29.64
C ASN A 795 -8.72 8.59 29.60
N PHE A 796 -9.38 8.74 28.45
CA PHE A 796 -10.74 8.23 28.26
C PHE A 796 -10.77 6.69 28.35
N ALA A 797 -9.81 6.02 27.71
CA ALA A 797 -9.68 4.57 27.74
C ALA A 797 -9.31 4.01 29.12
N SER A 798 -8.62 4.79 29.97
CA SER A 798 -8.27 4.36 31.33
C SER A 798 -9.42 4.52 32.33
N THR A 799 -10.34 5.46 32.07
CA THR A 799 -11.49 5.77 32.95
C THR A 799 -12.75 4.97 32.66
N HIS A 800 -12.90 4.45 31.43
CA HIS A 800 -14.08 3.68 31.02
C HIS A 800 -13.82 2.16 31.04
N ASP A 801 -14.87 1.39 31.31
CA ASP A 801 -14.77 -0.05 31.55
C ASP A 801 -14.14 -0.80 30.37
N LYS A 802 -13.11 -1.60 30.67
CA LYS A 802 -12.26 -2.26 29.66
C LYS A 802 -13.01 -3.33 28.87
N GLU A 803 -14.21 -3.72 29.28
CA GLU A 803 -15.03 -4.72 28.58
C GLU A 803 -15.79 -4.14 27.37
N VAL A 804 -16.13 -2.84 27.37
CA VAL A 804 -16.94 -2.22 26.30
C VAL A 804 -16.07 -1.76 25.13
N PHE A 805 -14.84 -1.32 25.42
CA PHE A 805 -13.92 -0.72 24.44
C PHE A 805 -13.35 -1.67 23.36
N PRO A 806 -13.06 -2.97 23.63
CA PRO A 806 -12.42 -3.87 22.65
C PRO A 806 -13.31 -4.23 21.46
N GLN A 807 -14.63 -4.21 21.63
CA GLN A 807 -15.59 -4.52 20.56
C GLN A 807 -15.84 -3.32 19.62
N LEU A 808 -15.41 -2.12 20.03
CA LEU A 808 -15.68 -0.84 19.37
C LEU A 808 -14.35 -0.18 18.99
N ARG A 809 -13.57 -0.78 18.08
CA ARG A 809 -12.39 -0.11 17.49
C ARG A 809 -12.71 0.42 16.09
N PRO A 810 -13.48 1.52 15.94
CA PRO A 810 -13.31 2.31 14.74
C PRO A 810 -11.85 2.77 14.69
N ILE A 811 -11.27 2.76 13.50
CA ILE A 811 -9.90 3.22 13.31
C ILE A 811 -9.91 4.72 13.58
N VAL A 812 -9.37 5.13 14.73
CA VAL A 812 -9.19 6.54 15.09
C VAL A 812 -7.90 7.03 14.47
N GLU A 813 -8.04 7.91 13.48
CA GLU A 813 -6.91 8.50 12.78
C GLU A 813 -6.75 9.97 13.19
N VAL A 814 -5.61 10.31 13.77
CA VAL A 814 -5.25 11.70 14.04
C VAL A 814 -4.36 12.18 12.89
N GLU A 815 -4.81 13.18 12.13
CA GLU A 815 -4.02 13.79 11.05
C GLU A 815 -3.83 15.29 11.32
N ALA A 816 -2.59 15.73 11.21
CA ALA A 816 -2.27 17.14 11.18
C ALA A 816 -2.79 17.78 9.88
N GLY A 817 -3.39 18.97 9.95
CA GLY A 817 -3.79 19.72 8.77
C GLY A 817 -2.58 20.16 7.91
N LEU A 818 -2.11 19.28 7.02
CA LEU A 818 -0.93 19.53 6.18
C LEU A 818 -1.13 20.72 5.23
N PRO A 819 -0.09 21.55 4.97
CA PRO A 819 -0.17 22.74 4.12
C PRO A 819 -0.51 22.46 2.65
N ARG A 820 -1.04 23.50 2.00
CA ARG A 820 -1.58 23.51 0.64
C ARG A 820 -0.62 22.98 -0.43
N TRP A 821 0.67 23.30 -0.37
CA TRP A 821 1.63 22.89 -1.41
C TRP A 821 2.07 21.42 -1.32
N TRP A 822 2.07 20.83 -0.12
CA TRP A 822 2.51 19.45 0.05
C TRP A 822 1.47 18.45 -0.49
N ARG A 823 0.18 18.81 -0.42
CA ARG A 823 -0.89 18.10 -1.14
C ARG A 823 -0.96 18.45 -2.65
N ARG A 824 -0.52 19.65 -3.08
CA ARG A 824 -0.54 20.08 -4.51
C ARG A 824 0.25 19.17 -5.44
N THR A 825 1.40 18.67 -5.02
CA THR A 825 2.29 17.90 -5.92
C THR A 825 2.04 16.39 -5.90
N TRP A 826 1.45 15.83 -4.83
CA TRP A 826 1.33 14.37 -4.66
C TRP A 826 0.02 13.87 -4.01
N GLY A 827 -0.83 14.76 -3.46
CA GLY A 827 -1.78 14.38 -2.41
C GLY A 827 -3.27 14.28 -2.78
N SER A 828 -3.73 14.83 -3.90
CA SER A 828 -5.19 15.06 -4.02
C SER A 828 -6.05 13.84 -4.34
N ARG A 829 -5.51 12.67 -4.71
CA ARG A 829 -6.32 11.42 -4.83
C ARG A 829 -5.64 10.10 -4.40
N ALA A 830 -4.38 10.11 -3.98
CA ALA A 830 -3.74 8.92 -3.40
C ALA A 830 -4.31 8.51 -2.01
N LEU A 831 -5.25 9.29 -1.45
CA LEU A 831 -5.79 9.09 -0.11
C LEU A 831 -7.28 8.71 -0.05
N LEU A 832 -7.99 8.61 -1.19
CA LEU A 832 -9.43 8.27 -1.19
C LEU A 832 -9.82 7.08 -2.09
N ARG A 833 -8.87 6.37 -2.70
CA ARG A 833 -9.13 5.05 -3.34
C ARG A 833 -7.94 4.09 -3.39
N THR A 834 -7.00 4.27 -2.47
CA THR A 834 -5.93 3.32 -2.15
C THR A 834 -6.13 2.97 -0.68
N GLU A 835 -6.25 1.69 -0.34
CA GLU A 835 -6.22 1.24 1.05
C GLU A 835 -4.92 1.75 1.69
N VAL A 836 -5.02 2.79 2.53
CA VAL A 836 -3.84 3.37 3.19
C VAL A 836 -3.54 2.58 4.44
N ILE A 837 -2.59 1.68 4.26
CA ILE A 837 -1.53 1.25 5.16
C ILE A 837 -1.25 2.25 6.30
N LYS A 838 -1.45 1.83 7.56
CA LYS A 838 -0.95 2.53 8.75
C LYS A 838 -0.35 1.57 9.79
N GLY A 839 0.85 1.93 10.26
CA GLY A 839 1.43 1.47 11.51
C GLY A 839 1.78 2.68 12.37
N SER A 840 1.47 2.62 13.67
CA SER A 840 1.76 3.69 14.63
C SER A 840 3.26 3.84 14.89
N ILE A 841 3.75 5.08 14.95
CA ILE A 841 5.12 5.42 15.37
C ILE A 841 5.06 6.07 16.75
N SER A 842 5.90 5.57 17.65
CA SER A 842 6.19 6.12 18.97
C SER A 842 7.71 6.18 19.13
N ASP A 843 8.34 7.28 18.73
CA ASP A 843 9.67 7.69 19.23
C ASP A 843 9.96 9.15 18.82
N PRO A 844 10.15 10.10 19.77
CA PRO A 844 10.46 11.49 19.45
C PRO A 844 11.97 11.61 19.20
N GLY A 845 12.40 11.47 17.95
CA GLY A 845 13.80 11.74 17.56
C GLY A 845 14.32 11.11 16.27
N SER A 846 13.51 10.46 15.44
CA SER A 846 14.04 9.71 14.29
C SER A 846 14.41 10.60 13.09
N GLU A 847 15.59 10.34 12.49
CA GLU A 847 16.12 10.91 11.23
C GLU A 847 15.22 10.72 9.99
N VAL A 848 14.08 10.01 10.14
CA VAL A 848 13.11 9.73 9.07
C VAL A 848 12.48 11.02 8.53
N THR A 849 12.24 12.03 9.37
CA THR A 849 11.71 13.33 8.93
C THR A 849 12.71 14.07 8.03
N LYS A 850 14.02 13.88 8.27
CA LYS A 850 15.10 14.46 7.45
C LYS A 850 15.23 13.75 6.10
N SER A 851 15.07 12.41 6.08
CA SER A 851 15.10 11.59 4.86
C SER A 851 13.89 11.83 3.93
N ILE A 852 12.71 12.14 4.50
CA ILE A 852 11.51 12.48 3.72
C ILE A 852 11.64 13.87 3.08
N ILE A 853 12.26 14.83 3.77
CA ILE A 853 12.57 16.16 3.22
C ILE A 853 13.64 16.07 2.12
N GLU A 854 14.68 15.25 2.31
CA GLU A 854 15.73 15.04 1.30
C GLU A 854 15.22 14.29 0.06
N ARG A 855 14.29 13.34 0.20
CA ARG A 855 13.61 12.69 -0.95
C ARG A 855 12.59 13.60 -1.64
N GLY A 856 11.99 14.55 -0.91
CA GLY A 856 11.08 15.55 -1.47
C GLY A 856 11.79 16.59 -2.34
N LEU A 857 13.03 16.96 -1.99
CA LEU A 857 13.90 17.83 -2.80
C LEU A 857 14.49 17.13 -4.03
N TYR A 858 14.40 15.80 -4.14
CA TYR A 858 14.93 15.01 -5.25
C TYR A 858 13.97 14.89 -6.47
N LEU A 859 12.72 15.36 -6.32
CA LEU A 859 11.67 15.39 -7.36
C LEU A 859 11.21 16.82 -7.70
N GLN A 860 11.90 17.82 -7.15
CA GLN A 860 11.92 19.20 -7.62
C GLN A 860 13.15 19.37 -8.52
#